data_AF-A0A7Y2G3B1-F1
#
_entry.id   AF-A0A7Y2G3B1-F1
#
_cell.length_a   1.000
_cell.length_b   1.000
_cell.length_c   1.000
_cell.angle_alpha   90.00
_cell.angle_beta   90.00
_cell.angle_gamma   90.00
#
_symmetry.space_group_name_H-M   'P 1'
#
loop_
_entity.id
_entity.type
_entity.pdbx_description
1 polymer ?
#
loop_
_entity_poly.entity_id
_entity_poly.type
_entity_poly.pdbx_seq_one_letter_code
_entity_poly.pdbx_strand_id
1 'polypeptide(L)'
;MSVEYRSKQGAMTAGAVNIDKILQLSSGAEIGAPIKRGRRARKRRMKATAAKSGLLAPLLAAEGCKTLGKDDIDLGADAGGPAAGGVSAGGPAAGAGGAVGVQPATGSAQNDFFTGETNHTIELTVDDILANDDMISGGSLELVRVFDAVNGTVFFDGAIVQFVPAEDFAGNAHFSYEVRDENGELHIARVDFHIAGEGDHSDHGDDHGDHGGGQAHPDDPSKASEHMALLSLTPVSDATHIAVNNGSWFDPNTWASGEVPGEGAKVLISDGIKVTYDGESDVSLFTVRVDGMLEFSTTKDTFMEVDTFVVSPSGHLTIGTIDNPVHAGVEAVIQIADNGPIDTTWDTHLLSRGLISHGTIDIHGAEKDTFLKVAVDPMKGDVSITLEEVPDGWQVGDNLVLTGTHLPNLGTSQANAFDPETVTQDEELVITSIVGNTIHFDRALQYDHDGPRSDLKAYVANFTRNVKIQTENFDDVPVHQRGHVMLMHSDNIDVRYGEFLELGRTDKSVRAFDVDDLSSVESDSNVKGRYSLHIHRAGVSDLDDPAMLVGNAVWGSPGWGVTHHDSNAVIVDNAVYDAFGSAFVAETGNETGRWSHNIAIKSIGSSSGPKDGPDVVAFDNARGGSGFWFQGRTVDAVDNVAAGIPSGHGFVYMSRGQGFGTIKINPDDAPHAETLRYRNSAEIYQPAISSFVGNEAFAVERGLEVIKPGPKQGHDVRSVISDFTAWEVKIGAFLQYTAHYTFENLDISAARDPAIGAEYGFLLHTNSIDFVINGARIDGFDTGVQLDKNVFVSDFDGNFHYAFIDVEILNAVTPYANLDSGDRILSSASLADVPVTYTPNAGSIGDLAFTIDNTVNYLSGIKTDALGDIAVGDGWDRPEYNAQSLKIAIEQEGWWTLPDGRSVTVLEQFVADRLTGDLIKVANIAVFDPKIPPTDTPENYNGVFDFANSAPIGVADSATVARNGSVVIDVLANDSDPDAGDLLSVDGIQYAEHGSVFVNPDGTITYTPDPNFTGTDEFWYWVEDDNANMTKTHVQVTVDI
;
A
#
# COMPACT_ATOMS: atom_id res chain seq x y z
N MET A 1 -35.50 -25.26 31.83
CA MET A 1 -35.28 -26.71 32.06
C MET A 1 -33.89 -27.05 31.55
N SER A 2 -33.15 -27.91 32.24
CA SER A 2 -31.73 -28.18 31.96
C SER A 2 -31.52 -29.20 30.84
N VAL A 3 -30.60 -28.90 29.92
CA VAL A 3 -29.92 -29.88 29.07
C VAL A 3 -28.42 -29.54 29.12
N GLU A 4 -27.59 -30.45 29.61
CA GLU A 4 -26.13 -30.35 29.47
C GLU A 4 -25.75 -30.61 28.00
N TYR A 5 -24.75 -29.89 27.49
CA TYR A 5 -23.84 -30.48 26.50
C TYR A 5 -22.40 -30.30 26.98
N ARG A 6 -21.69 -31.42 27.13
CA ARG A 6 -20.30 -31.44 27.63
C ARG A 6 -19.32 -31.35 26.49
N SER A 7 -18.17 -30.76 26.80
CA SER A 7 -16.99 -30.74 25.94
C SER A 7 -16.57 -32.14 25.49
N LYS A 8 -16.14 -32.22 24.23
CA LYS A 8 -15.03 -33.07 23.82
C LYS A 8 -14.13 -32.27 22.88
N GLN A 9 -12.96 -31.89 23.38
CA GLN A 9 -11.84 -31.62 22.49
C GLN A 9 -11.53 -32.91 21.73
N GLY A 10 -11.47 -32.82 20.41
CA GLY A 10 -10.75 -33.75 19.56
C GLY A 10 -9.77 -32.91 18.76
N ALA A 11 -8.48 -32.98 19.10
CA ALA A 11 -7.47 -32.29 18.32
C ALA A 11 -7.40 -32.95 16.94
N MET A 12 -7.91 -32.27 15.92
CA MET A 12 -7.58 -32.60 14.54
C MET A 12 -6.18 -32.02 14.27
N THR A 13 -5.19 -32.91 14.28
CA THR A 13 -3.86 -32.63 13.72
C THR A 13 -4.03 -32.06 12.32
N ALA A 14 -3.30 -31.00 11.99
CA ALA A 14 -3.27 -30.44 10.65
C ALA A 14 -2.86 -31.52 9.64
N GLY A 15 -3.83 -32.00 8.85
CA GLY A 15 -3.58 -32.84 7.69
C GLY A 15 -3.52 -31.94 6.48
N ALA A 16 -2.39 -31.92 5.78
CA ALA A 16 -2.20 -31.12 4.57
C ALA A 16 -3.37 -31.34 3.60
N VAL A 17 -4.06 -30.25 3.24
CA VAL A 17 -5.20 -30.29 2.33
C VAL A 17 -4.62 -30.42 0.92
N ASN A 18 -4.59 -31.64 0.40
CA ASN A 18 -4.18 -31.91 -0.97
C ASN A 18 -5.08 -31.14 -1.95
N ILE A 19 -4.52 -30.10 -2.58
CA ILE A 19 -5.23 -29.12 -3.40
C ILE A 19 -5.94 -29.77 -4.61
N ASP A 20 -5.36 -30.84 -5.18
CA ASP A 20 -5.96 -31.62 -6.27
C ASP A 20 -7.38 -32.13 -5.97
N LYS A 21 -7.74 -32.33 -4.69
CA LYS A 21 -9.10 -32.72 -4.28
C LYS A 21 -10.11 -31.58 -4.32
N ILE A 22 -9.68 -30.34 -4.18
CA ILE A 22 -10.56 -29.17 -4.32
C ILE A 22 -10.85 -28.95 -5.82
N LEU A 23 -9.81 -29.05 -6.66
CA LEU A 23 -9.92 -29.01 -8.13
C LEU A 23 -10.80 -30.16 -8.70
N GLN A 24 -10.87 -31.30 -8.03
CA GLN A 24 -11.79 -32.41 -8.37
C GLN A 24 -13.23 -32.26 -7.83
N LEU A 25 -13.52 -31.24 -7.01
CA LEU A 25 -14.88 -30.94 -6.54
C LEU A 25 -15.58 -29.85 -7.37
N SER A 26 -14.84 -28.93 -7.98
CA SER A 26 -15.38 -27.92 -8.92
C SER A 26 -15.76 -28.50 -10.28
N SER A 27 -15.07 -29.54 -10.74
CA SER A 27 -15.32 -30.23 -12.02
C SER A 27 -16.54 -31.18 -12.03
N GLY A 28 -17.41 -31.09 -11.01
CA GLY A 28 -18.50 -32.02 -10.72
C GLY A 28 -19.90 -31.68 -11.25
N ALA A 29 -20.05 -30.67 -12.13
CA ALA A 29 -21.34 -30.27 -12.69
C ALA A 29 -21.30 -30.16 -14.23
N GLU A 30 -22.37 -30.61 -14.91
CA GLU A 30 -22.50 -30.41 -16.36
C GLU A 30 -22.75 -28.92 -16.67
N ILE A 31 -21.69 -28.23 -17.10
CA ILE A 31 -21.75 -26.81 -17.48
C ILE A 31 -22.74 -26.64 -18.64
N GLY A 32 -23.73 -25.76 -18.45
CA GLY A 32 -24.70 -25.42 -19.49
C GLY A 32 -24.03 -24.85 -20.73
N ALA A 33 -24.58 -25.15 -21.91
CA ALA A 33 -23.99 -24.74 -23.19
C ALA A 33 -23.62 -23.24 -23.23
N PRO A 34 -22.49 -22.86 -23.86
CA PRO A 34 -21.87 -21.55 -23.68
C PRO A 34 -22.84 -20.41 -23.97
N ILE A 35 -23.06 -19.58 -22.95
CA ILE A 35 -23.83 -18.34 -23.06
C ILE A 35 -23.07 -17.43 -24.04
N LYS A 36 -23.70 -17.12 -25.17
CA LYS A 36 -23.11 -16.23 -26.16
C LYS A 36 -23.11 -14.81 -25.61
N ARG A 37 -21.92 -14.27 -25.29
CA ARG A 37 -21.71 -12.82 -25.13
C ARG A 37 -22.47 -12.08 -26.23
N GLY A 38 -23.38 -11.19 -25.83
CA GLY A 38 -24.29 -10.53 -26.74
C GLY A 38 -23.59 -9.40 -27.47
N ARG A 39 -23.20 -9.61 -28.74
CA ARG A 39 -22.47 -8.60 -29.56
C ARG A 39 -23.06 -7.18 -29.41
N ARG A 40 -22.40 -6.31 -28.64
CA ARG A 40 -22.66 -4.85 -28.60
C ARG A 40 -22.53 -4.32 -30.03
N ALA A 41 -23.59 -3.67 -30.55
CA ALA A 41 -23.71 -3.36 -31.97
C ALA A 41 -23.14 -1.98 -32.35
N ARG A 42 -21.89 -1.68 -31.96
CA ARG A 42 -21.19 -0.43 -32.34
C ARG A 42 -21.20 -0.29 -33.88
N LYS A 43 -21.71 0.85 -34.37
CA LYS A 43 -21.82 1.29 -35.78
C LYS A 43 -21.20 2.69 -35.84
N ARG A 44 -20.26 3.06 -36.70
CA ARG A 44 -19.73 2.59 -38.01
C ARG A 44 -18.23 3.00 -38.04
N ARG A 45 -17.35 2.64 -38.99
CA ARG A 45 -17.51 2.72 -40.45
C ARG A 45 -16.35 2.04 -41.21
N MET A 46 -16.56 0.80 -41.69
CA MET A 46 -15.56 0.06 -42.48
C MET A 46 -15.03 0.83 -43.71
N LYS A 47 -13.71 0.89 -43.87
CA LYS A 47 -13.05 0.69 -45.18
C LYS A 47 -12.77 -0.80 -45.31
N ALA A 48 -12.91 -1.36 -46.52
CA ALA A 48 -12.80 -2.80 -46.75
C ALA A 48 -11.73 -3.14 -47.78
N THR A 49 -10.85 -4.08 -47.43
CA THR A 49 -10.13 -4.96 -48.36
C THR A 49 -10.40 -6.40 -47.90
N ALA A 50 -10.48 -7.37 -48.83
CA ALA A 50 -10.96 -8.70 -48.49
C ALA A 50 -10.15 -9.83 -49.16
N ALA A 51 -9.85 -10.86 -48.37
CA ALA A 51 -9.47 -12.19 -48.85
C ALA A 51 -10.32 -13.25 -48.13
N LYS A 52 -10.66 -14.35 -48.81
CA LYS A 52 -11.46 -15.47 -48.25
C LYS A 52 -10.82 -16.81 -48.60
N SER A 53 -10.63 -17.68 -47.60
CA SER A 53 -10.71 -19.16 -47.65
C SER A 53 -10.36 -19.73 -46.25
N GLY A 54 -10.98 -20.80 -45.73
CA GLY A 54 -12.18 -21.49 -46.21
C GLY A 54 -12.51 -22.83 -45.49
N LEU A 55 -13.42 -22.79 -44.52
CA LEU A 55 -14.42 -23.83 -44.14
C LEU A 55 -14.02 -25.31 -43.86
N LEU A 56 -14.51 -25.78 -42.69
CA LEU A 56 -14.99 -27.15 -42.31
C LEU A 56 -14.11 -28.09 -41.47
N ALA A 57 -14.75 -28.58 -40.38
CA ALA A 57 -14.40 -29.70 -39.49
C ALA A 57 -15.47 -30.84 -39.70
N PRO A 58 -15.80 -31.81 -38.79
CA PRO A 58 -15.25 -32.17 -37.46
C PRO A 58 -15.21 -33.68 -37.07
N LEU A 59 -14.69 -34.01 -35.86
CA LEU A 59 -15.02 -35.16 -34.95
C LEU A 59 -14.75 -36.62 -35.48
N LEU A 60 -14.66 -37.72 -34.70
CA LEU A 60 -14.91 -38.03 -33.27
C LEU A 60 -14.06 -39.25 -32.76
N ALA A 61 -13.87 -39.32 -31.43
CA ALA A 61 -13.32 -40.31 -30.47
C ALA A 61 -13.10 -41.82 -30.79
N ALA A 62 -12.17 -42.44 -30.03
CA ALA A 62 -12.37 -43.75 -29.36
C ALA A 62 -11.43 -43.99 -28.13
N GLU A 63 -12.01 -44.63 -27.11
CA GLU A 63 -11.56 -45.11 -25.77
C GLU A 63 -10.37 -46.13 -25.77
N GLY A 64 -9.74 -46.55 -24.66
CA GLY A 64 -9.86 -46.19 -23.22
C GLY A 64 -9.83 -47.39 -22.23
N CYS A 65 -8.87 -47.44 -21.28
CA CYS A 65 -8.83 -48.27 -20.04
C CYS A 65 -7.54 -47.92 -19.24
N LYS A 66 -7.43 -47.77 -17.89
CA LYS A 66 -8.03 -48.41 -16.67
C LYS A 66 -7.62 -49.89 -16.49
N THR A 67 -7.29 -50.46 -15.32
CA THR A 67 -7.09 -50.06 -13.88
C THR A 67 -6.38 -51.26 -13.17
N LEU A 68 -5.82 -51.29 -11.93
CA LEU A 68 -5.72 -50.47 -10.68
C LEU A 68 -4.30 -50.79 -10.06
N GLY A 69 -3.87 -50.56 -8.80
CA GLY A 69 -4.49 -50.16 -7.51
C GLY A 69 -3.46 -49.94 -6.37
N LYS A 70 -3.76 -50.36 -5.13
CA LYS A 70 -2.94 -50.15 -3.90
C LYS A 70 -2.77 -51.43 -3.03
N ASP A 71 -1.93 -51.29 -1.99
CA ASP A 71 -1.89 -51.98 -0.68
C ASP A 71 -0.81 -53.07 -0.45
N ASP A 72 0.20 -52.75 0.38
CA ASP A 72 0.63 -53.53 1.57
C ASP A 72 1.86 -52.89 2.31
N ILE A 73 1.62 -52.33 3.51
CA ILE A 73 2.24 -52.66 4.84
C ILE A 73 3.80 -52.85 4.92
N ASP A 74 4.60 -52.31 5.86
CA ASP A 74 4.39 -51.64 7.17
C ASP A 74 5.51 -50.60 7.50
N LEU A 75 5.40 -49.91 8.64
CA LEU A 75 6.45 -49.09 9.25
C LEU A 75 7.36 -49.92 10.20
N GLY A 76 8.68 -49.61 10.24
CA GLY A 76 9.63 -50.30 11.13
C GLY A 76 10.90 -49.47 11.41
N ALA A 77 11.18 -49.21 12.68
CA ALA A 77 12.12 -48.19 13.15
C ALA A 77 13.63 -48.56 13.15
N ASP A 78 14.44 -47.50 13.31
CA ASP A 78 15.76 -47.41 13.94
C ASP A 78 17.02 -48.10 13.36
N ALA A 79 17.87 -47.22 12.83
CA ALA A 79 19.28 -47.01 13.22
C ALA A 79 20.31 -48.17 13.19
N GLY A 80 21.33 -48.01 12.35
CA GLY A 80 22.63 -48.68 12.51
C GLY A 80 23.43 -48.86 11.21
N GLY A 81 24.57 -48.16 11.07
CA GLY A 81 25.60 -48.48 10.08
C GLY A 81 26.58 -49.59 10.57
N PRO A 82 27.84 -49.68 10.07
CA PRO A 82 28.48 -48.77 9.11
C PRO A 82 29.44 -49.43 8.06
N ALA A 83 29.94 -48.57 7.15
CA ALA A 83 31.31 -48.53 6.58
C ALA A 83 31.92 -49.64 5.66
N ALA A 84 32.67 -49.13 4.66
CA ALA A 84 33.79 -49.71 3.89
C ALA A 84 33.54 -50.91 2.93
N GLY A 85 34.26 -51.05 1.80
CA GLY A 85 35.15 -50.09 1.11
C GLY A 85 36.29 -50.72 0.28
N GLY A 86 36.58 -50.17 -0.92
CA GLY A 86 37.92 -50.18 -1.55
C GLY A 86 38.19 -51.03 -2.82
N VAL A 87 38.73 -50.35 -3.86
CA VAL A 87 39.89 -50.69 -4.77
C VAL A 87 40.00 -52.09 -5.48
N SER A 88 40.64 -52.26 -6.66
CA SER A 88 41.45 -51.37 -7.54
C SER A 88 41.64 -51.89 -8.99
N ALA A 89 41.96 -50.96 -9.92
CA ALA A 89 42.93 -51.03 -11.02
C ALA A 89 42.79 -52.00 -12.24
N GLY A 90 43.12 -51.48 -13.44
CA GLY A 90 43.47 -52.30 -14.63
C GLY A 90 43.36 -51.62 -16.02
N GLY A 91 44.37 -50.86 -16.47
CA GLY A 91 44.57 -50.49 -17.89
C GLY A 91 45.33 -51.57 -18.69
N PRO A 92 45.73 -51.38 -19.98
CA PRO A 92 46.07 -50.09 -20.61
C PRO A 92 45.76 -49.93 -22.14
N ALA A 93 46.29 -48.83 -22.73
CA ALA A 93 46.83 -48.67 -24.11
C ALA A 93 45.99 -47.99 -25.23
N ALA A 94 46.33 -46.70 -25.47
CA ALA A 94 46.59 -45.96 -26.72
C ALA A 94 45.85 -46.28 -28.06
N GLY A 95 45.57 -45.28 -28.93
CA GLY A 95 45.76 -43.83 -28.81
C GLY A 95 45.89 -43.08 -30.15
N ALA A 96 45.69 -41.75 -30.12
CA ALA A 96 45.78 -40.76 -31.22
C ALA A 96 44.74 -40.89 -32.37
N GLY A 97 44.27 -39.79 -32.97
CA GLY A 97 44.44 -38.38 -32.60
C GLY A 97 43.96 -37.39 -33.67
N GLY A 98 43.46 -36.23 -33.24
CA GLY A 98 43.04 -35.10 -34.07
C GLY A 98 42.69 -33.91 -33.16
N ALA A 99 43.20 -32.72 -33.44
CA ALA A 99 43.21 -31.61 -32.48
C ALA A 99 42.16 -30.54 -32.79
N VAL A 100 41.66 -29.91 -31.72
CA VAL A 100 40.98 -28.61 -31.71
C VAL A 100 41.83 -27.68 -30.83
N GLY A 101 41.89 -26.39 -31.16
CA GLY A 101 42.60 -25.40 -30.36
C GLY A 101 41.86 -25.08 -29.07
N VAL A 102 42.60 -24.80 -28.00
CA VAL A 102 42.09 -24.35 -26.70
C VAL A 102 42.49 -22.89 -26.52
N GLN A 103 41.55 -22.00 -26.24
CA GLN A 103 41.87 -20.70 -25.64
C GLN A 103 42.25 -20.92 -24.18
N PRO A 104 43.27 -20.22 -23.64
CA PRO A 104 43.47 -20.17 -22.20
C PRO A 104 42.26 -19.49 -21.54
N ALA A 105 41.99 -19.85 -20.28
CA ALA A 105 41.15 -19.04 -19.40
C ALA A 105 41.99 -17.91 -18.81
N THR A 106 41.38 -16.76 -18.57
CA THR A 106 42.00 -15.55 -18.02
C THR A 106 41.58 -15.37 -16.55
N GLY A 107 42.25 -14.48 -15.82
CA GLY A 107 41.72 -13.95 -14.56
C GLY A 107 40.55 -12.99 -14.78
N SER A 108 40.02 -12.44 -13.69
CA SER A 108 39.15 -11.27 -13.71
C SER A 108 39.47 -10.35 -12.54
N ALA A 109 39.47 -9.04 -12.82
CA ALA A 109 39.35 -8.05 -11.76
C ALA A 109 37.87 -7.88 -11.36
N GLN A 110 37.59 -7.41 -10.15
CA GLN A 110 36.24 -7.13 -9.63
C GLN A 110 36.18 -5.72 -8.99
N ASN A 111 34.99 -5.15 -8.83
CA ASN A 111 34.88 -3.81 -8.23
C ASN A 111 34.88 -3.88 -6.71
N ASP A 112 35.67 -3.00 -6.09
CA ASP A 112 35.75 -2.83 -4.64
C ASP A 112 34.82 -1.71 -4.16
N PHE A 113 34.41 -1.79 -2.90
CA PHE A 113 33.68 -0.72 -2.22
C PHE A 113 34.25 -0.47 -0.83
N PHE A 114 34.46 0.80 -0.49
CA PHE A 114 34.87 1.25 0.84
C PHE A 114 34.04 2.49 1.26
N THR A 115 34.10 2.84 2.54
CA THR A 115 33.57 4.11 3.05
C THR A 115 34.71 5.06 3.43
N GLY A 116 34.39 6.35 3.56
CA GLY A 116 35.32 7.37 4.04
C GLY A 116 34.58 8.60 4.55
N GLU A 117 35.33 9.56 5.06
CA GLU A 117 34.81 10.81 5.62
C GLU A 117 35.27 12.01 4.77
N THR A 118 34.44 13.05 4.68
CA THR A 118 34.77 14.31 3.99
C THR A 118 36.12 14.85 4.51
N ASN A 119 36.95 15.34 3.59
CA ASN A 119 38.30 15.88 3.85
C ASN A 119 39.34 14.90 4.45
N HIS A 120 39.05 13.61 4.61
CA HIS A 120 40.02 12.60 5.09
C HIS A 120 40.62 11.72 3.98
N THR A 121 41.92 11.42 4.08
CA THR A 121 42.64 10.54 3.15
C THR A 121 42.36 9.07 3.50
N ILE A 122 41.90 8.31 2.51
CA ILE A 122 41.69 6.86 2.60
C ILE A 122 42.98 6.16 2.11
N GLU A 123 43.56 5.28 2.94
CA GLU A 123 44.73 4.47 2.58
C GLU A 123 44.33 3.00 2.43
N LEU A 124 44.49 2.45 1.22
CA LEU A 124 44.20 1.06 0.87
C LEU A 124 45.51 0.34 0.52
N THR A 125 45.74 -0.87 1.03
CA THR A 125 46.88 -1.69 0.59
C THR A 125 46.56 -2.41 -0.72
N VAL A 126 47.59 -2.94 -1.39
CA VAL A 126 47.39 -3.82 -2.55
C VAL A 126 46.59 -5.07 -2.18
N ASP A 127 46.71 -5.58 -0.95
CA ASP A 127 45.98 -6.78 -0.53
C ASP A 127 44.48 -6.49 -0.28
N ASP A 128 44.10 -5.23 0.01
CA ASP A 128 42.70 -4.81 0.18
C ASP A 128 41.98 -4.64 -1.16
N ILE A 129 42.68 -4.13 -2.18
CA ILE A 129 42.16 -3.95 -3.56
C ILE A 129 42.17 -5.26 -4.36
N LEU A 130 42.99 -6.25 -3.96
CA LEU A 130 43.01 -7.59 -4.58
C LEU A 130 42.22 -8.62 -3.77
N ALA A 131 41.32 -8.19 -2.88
CA ALA A 131 40.64 -9.07 -1.93
C ALA A 131 39.52 -9.92 -2.57
N ASN A 132 38.85 -9.40 -3.59
CA ASN A 132 37.79 -10.06 -4.39
C ASN A 132 38.27 -10.52 -5.77
N ASP A 133 39.45 -10.07 -6.22
CA ASP A 133 40.06 -10.35 -7.51
C ASP A 133 40.40 -11.85 -7.69
N ASP A 134 39.77 -12.52 -8.66
CA ASP A 134 39.77 -13.99 -8.73
C ASP A 134 40.62 -14.58 -9.87
N MET A 135 41.35 -15.66 -9.53
CA MET A 135 42.38 -16.29 -10.35
C MET A 135 42.19 -17.80 -10.42
N ILE A 136 41.52 -18.25 -11.46
CA ILE A 136 41.15 -19.67 -11.74
C ILE A 136 42.38 -20.62 -11.78
N SER A 137 43.61 -20.10 -11.92
CA SER A 137 44.86 -20.88 -11.92
C SER A 137 45.58 -21.00 -10.56
N GLY A 138 45.28 -20.13 -9.58
CA GLY A 138 46.05 -20.01 -8.34
C GLY A 138 47.43 -19.35 -8.49
N GLY A 139 47.62 -18.52 -9.53
CA GLY A 139 48.75 -17.60 -9.66
C GLY A 139 48.63 -16.35 -8.77
N SER A 140 49.52 -15.38 -8.95
CA SER A 140 49.49 -14.07 -8.25
C SER A 140 49.19 -12.93 -9.21
N LEU A 141 48.31 -12.01 -8.83
CA LEU A 141 48.08 -10.75 -9.54
C LEU A 141 49.12 -9.69 -9.15
N GLU A 142 49.40 -8.76 -10.07
CA GLU A 142 50.24 -7.57 -9.85
C GLU A 142 49.41 -6.31 -10.14
N LEU A 143 49.15 -5.48 -9.13
CA LEU A 143 48.52 -4.17 -9.33
C LEU A 143 49.47 -3.25 -10.11
N VAL A 144 49.09 -2.87 -11.33
CA VAL A 144 49.94 -2.15 -12.29
C VAL A 144 49.84 -0.64 -12.12
N ARG A 145 48.61 -0.13 -11.98
CA ARG A 145 48.32 1.31 -11.89
C ARG A 145 46.90 1.60 -11.41
N VAL A 146 46.70 2.81 -10.91
CA VAL A 146 45.41 3.44 -10.63
C VAL A 146 45.25 4.70 -11.49
N PHE A 147 44.03 5.04 -11.88
CA PHE A 147 43.71 6.09 -12.87
C PHE A 147 42.22 6.49 -12.80
N ASP A 148 41.84 7.49 -13.59
CA ASP A 148 40.44 7.95 -13.79
C ASP A 148 39.65 8.16 -12.48
N ALA A 149 40.25 8.86 -11.53
CA ALA A 149 39.62 9.26 -10.28
C ALA A 149 38.53 10.34 -10.50
N VAL A 150 37.41 10.19 -9.78
CA VAL A 150 36.24 11.08 -9.79
C VAL A 150 35.89 11.46 -8.35
N ASN A 151 35.54 12.73 -8.15
CA ASN A 151 35.25 13.34 -6.83
C ASN A 151 36.40 13.22 -5.81
N GLY A 152 37.64 13.06 -6.30
CA GLY A 152 38.86 13.03 -5.51
C GLY A 152 40.11 12.87 -6.38
N THR A 153 41.23 12.53 -5.75
CA THR A 153 42.52 12.26 -6.42
C THR A 153 43.16 10.99 -5.86
N VAL A 154 43.74 10.17 -6.73
CA VAL A 154 44.35 8.88 -6.37
C VAL A 154 45.85 8.85 -6.64
N PHE A 155 46.60 8.22 -5.75
CA PHE A 155 48.05 7.98 -5.86
C PHE A 155 48.36 6.52 -5.53
N PHE A 156 49.33 5.92 -6.21
CA PHE A 156 49.84 4.57 -5.90
C PHE A 156 51.37 4.61 -5.84
N ASP A 157 51.96 4.12 -4.74
CA ASP A 157 53.42 4.15 -4.54
C ASP A 157 54.13 2.82 -4.88
N GLY A 158 53.36 1.77 -5.15
CA GLY A 158 53.83 0.40 -5.35
C GLY A 158 53.51 -0.58 -4.21
N ALA A 159 52.90 -0.11 -3.11
CA ALA A 159 52.42 -0.94 -1.99
C ALA A 159 51.11 -0.42 -1.36
N ILE A 160 50.86 0.90 -1.41
CA ILE A 160 49.65 1.55 -0.88
C ILE A 160 49.05 2.45 -1.97
N VAL A 161 47.73 2.39 -2.11
CA VAL A 161 46.92 3.35 -2.85
C VAL A 161 46.31 4.35 -1.86
N GLN A 162 46.53 5.64 -2.10
CA GLN A 162 45.95 6.72 -1.31
C GLN A 162 44.88 7.41 -2.16
N PHE A 163 43.64 7.46 -1.67
CA PHE A 163 42.57 8.28 -2.24
C PHE A 163 42.30 9.48 -1.32
N VAL A 164 42.25 10.67 -1.91
CA VAL A 164 41.92 11.92 -1.22
C VAL A 164 40.65 12.47 -1.88
N PRO A 165 39.50 12.50 -1.19
CA PRO A 165 38.28 13.14 -1.69
C PRO A 165 38.50 14.60 -2.07
N ALA A 166 37.59 15.15 -2.87
CA ALA A 166 37.57 16.59 -3.13
C ALA A 166 37.25 17.38 -1.85
N GLU A 167 37.78 18.61 -1.75
CA GLU A 167 37.58 19.51 -0.61
C GLU A 167 36.06 19.75 -0.41
N ASP A 168 35.59 19.47 0.80
CA ASP A 168 34.18 19.54 1.24
C ASP A 168 33.19 18.66 0.44
N PHE A 169 33.66 17.58 -0.19
CA PHE A 169 32.78 16.62 -0.89
C PHE A 169 32.23 15.52 0.03
N ALA A 170 30.92 15.30 -0.03
CA ALA A 170 30.20 14.15 0.49
C ALA A 170 29.39 13.48 -0.63
N GLY A 171 29.09 12.19 -0.49
CA GLY A 171 28.48 11.34 -1.51
C GLY A 171 29.47 10.43 -2.24
N ASN A 172 29.12 9.97 -3.45
CA ASN A 172 29.83 8.88 -4.11
C ASN A 172 31.07 9.35 -4.92
N ALA A 173 32.21 8.70 -4.70
CA ALA A 173 33.50 8.95 -5.36
C ALA A 173 34.15 7.64 -5.84
N HIS A 174 35.12 7.67 -6.77
CA HIS A 174 35.76 6.44 -7.26
C HIS A 174 37.12 6.65 -7.94
N PHE A 175 37.82 5.56 -8.24
CA PHE A 175 38.88 5.49 -9.26
C PHE A 175 38.94 4.10 -9.93
N SER A 176 39.52 4.03 -11.13
CA SER A 176 39.77 2.75 -11.83
C SER A 176 41.17 2.22 -11.57
N TYR A 177 41.34 0.91 -11.55
CA TYR A 177 42.63 0.25 -11.39
C TYR A 177 42.86 -0.84 -12.43
N GLU A 178 44.14 -1.18 -12.67
CA GLU A 178 44.56 -2.17 -13.68
C GLU A 178 45.51 -3.18 -13.04
N VAL A 179 45.17 -4.47 -13.15
CA VAL A 179 45.95 -5.61 -12.65
C VAL A 179 46.53 -6.43 -13.79
N ARG A 180 47.62 -7.16 -13.50
CA ARG A 180 48.27 -8.07 -14.44
C ARG A 180 48.29 -9.50 -13.90
N ASP A 181 47.96 -10.46 -14.76
CA ASP A 181 48.01 -11.89 -14.46
C ASP A 181 49.41 -12.52 -14.68
N GLU A 182 49.58 -13.78 -14.29
CA GLU A 182 50.86 -14.50 -14.45
C GLU A 182 51.28 -14.75 -15.91
N ASN A 183 50.36 -14.61 -16.88
CA ASN A 183 50.62 -14.72 -18.32
C ASN A 183 50.98 -13.36 -18.96
N GLY A 184 50.71 -12.24 -18.28
CA GLY A 184 50.95 -10.87 -18.74
C GLY A 184 49.74 -10.19 -19.40
N GLU A 185 48.53 -10.75 -19.24
CA GLU A 185 47.26 -10.15 -19.62
C GLU A 185 46.85 -9.06 -18.60
N LEU A 186 45.97 -8.13 -18.99
CA LEU A 186 45.58 -6.97 -18.19
C LEU A 186 44.07 -6.93 -17.99
N HIS A 187 43.64 -6.73 -16.76
CA HIS A 187 42.24 -6.59 -16.35
C HIS A 187 42.04 -5.24 -15.66
N ILE A 188 40.85 -4.65 -15.78
CA ILE A 188 40.52 -3.33 -15.23
C ILE A 188 39.22 -3.46 -14.42
N ALA A 189 39.22 -2.87 -13.23
CA ALA A 189 38.04 -2.70 -12.39
C ALA A 189 38.09 -1.33 -11.68
N ARG A 190 37.19 -1.10 -10.73
CA ARG A 190 36.97 0.19 -10.07
C ARG A 190 36.87 0.01 -8.55
N VAL A 191 37.47 0.95 -7.83
CA VAL A 191 37.24 1.15 -6.39
C VAL A 191 36.22 2.27 -6.23
N ASP A 192 35.10 1.96 -5.60
CA ASP A 192 34.04 2.90 -5.24
C ASP A 192 34.10 3.30 -3.76
N PHE A 193 33.68 4.53 -3.49
CA PHE A 193 33.61 5.12 -2.16
C PHE A 193 32.26 5.80 -1.93
N HIS A 194 31.68 5.59 -0.75
CA HIS A 194 30.75 6.57 -0.18
C HIS A 194 31.49 7.44 0.84
N ILE A 195 31.44 8.76 0.66
CA ILE A 195 32.08 9.75 1.52
C ILE A 195 31.01 10.41 2.40
N ALA A 196 31.00 10.07 3.70
CA ALA A 196 30.09 10.65 4.68
C ALA A 196 30.48 12.09 5.04
N GLY A 197 29.49 12.92 5.36
CA GLY A 197 29.72 14.29 5.87
C GLY A 197 30.22 14.30 7.32
N GLU A 198 30.82 15.42 7.76
CA GLU A 198 31.20 15.61 9.18
C GLU A 198 29.94 15.62 10.07
N GLY A 199 29.65 14.49 10.72
CA GLY A 199 28.57 14.36 11.71
C GLY A 199 27.98 12.96 11.85
N ASP A 200 28.06 12.13 10.80
CA ASP A 200 27.44 10.80 10.78
C ASP A 200 28.35 9.75 11.47
N HIS A 201 28.09 9.51 12.75
CA HIS A 201 28.78 8.52 13.59
C HIS A 201 27.77 7.54 14.21
N SER A 202 27.18 6.68 13.38
CA SER A 202 26.48 5.48 13.83
C SER A 202 27.49 4.38 14.24
N ASP A 203 27.71 4.23 15.55
CA ASP A 203 28.61 3.19 16.11
C ASP A 203 27.95 1.79 16.06
N HIS A 204 27.95 1.19 14.87
CA HIS A 204 27.51 -0.19 14.64
C HIS A 204 28.71 -1.15 14.54
N GLY A 205 29.15 -1.64 15.71
CA GLY A 205 30.24 -2.60 15.82
C GLY A 205 29.90 -4.02 15.34
N ASP A 206 30.89 -4.62 14.67
CA ASP A 206 31.08 -6.07 14.45
C ASP A 206 29.93 -6.87 13.80
N ASP A 207 29.70 -6.67 12.49
CA ASP A 207 29.52 -7.83 11.59
C ASP A 207 30.40 -7.73 10.33
N HIS A 208 30.88 -8.87 9.83
CA HIS A 208 31.97 -8.95 8.86
C HIS A 208 31.55 -9.59 7.52
N GLY A 209 30.93 -8.78 6.67
CA GLY A 209 31.17 -8.73 5.22
C GLY A 209 30.51 -9.79 4.31
N ASP A 210 29.62 -9.32 3.44
CA ASP A 210 29.54 -9.70 2.01
C ASP A 210 28.75 -8.66 1.19
N HIS A 211 29.42 -7.63 0.67
CA HIS A 211 28.82 -6.59 -0.17
C HIS A 211 29.66 -6.36 -1.44
N GLY A 212 29.31 -7.12 -2.50
CA GLY A 212 29.97 -7.10 -3.81
C GLY A 212 28.99 -7.35 -4.95
N GLY A 213 27.96 -6.51 -5.06
CA GLY A 213 26.92 -6.61 -6.09
C GLY A 213 25.56 -6.11 -5.59
N GLY A 214 24.63 -5.90 -6.52
CA GLY A 214 23.23 -5.56 -6.20
C GLY A 214 22.53 -6.74 -5.53
N GLN A 215 22.69 -6.89 -4.22
CA GLN A 215 21.98 -7.86 -3.39
C GLN A 215 20.51 -7.47 -3.32
N ALA A 216 19.66 -8.11 -4.12
CA ALA A 216 18.22 -8.02 -3.97
C ALA A 216 17.82 -8.63 -2.62
N HIS A 217 17.58 -7.76 -1.64
CA HIS A 217 17.06 -8.06 -0.30
C HIS A 217 17.68 -9.30 0.38
N PRO A 218 18.93 -9.22 0.88
CA PRO A 218 19.53 -10.29 1.67
C PRO A 218 18.79 -10.56 3.00
N ASP A 219 17.96 -9.60 3.41
CA ASP A 219 17.03 -9.57 4.53
C ASP A 219 15.66 -10.23 4.24
N ASP A 220 15.15 -10.15 2.99
CA ASP A 220 13.87 -10.74 2.57
C ASP A 220 14.02 -11.70 1.37
N PRO A 221 14.16 -13.01 1.62
CA PRO A 221 14.23 -14.04 0.58
C PRO A 221 13.01 -14.11 -0.36
N SER A 222 11.86 -13.53 0.00
CA SER A 222 10.69 -13.49 -0.87
C SER A 222 10.85 -12.44 -1.97
N LYS A 223 11.26 -11.22 -1.61
CA LYS A 223 11.55 -10.14 -2.58
C LYS A 223 12.67 -10.57 -3.53
N ALA A 224 13.72 -11.20 -3.01
CA ALA A 224 14.82 -11.75 -3.81
C ALA A 224 14.34 -12.79 -4.86
N SER A 225 13.34 -13.61 -4.51
CA SER A 225 12.76 -14.62 -5.41
C SER A 225 11.93 -13.98 -6.52
N GLU A 226 11.04 -13.04 -6.19
CA GLU A 226 10.25 -12.28 -7.16
C GLU A 226 11.16 -11.45 -8.09
N HIS A 227 12.21 -10.85 -7.52
CA HIS A 227 13.20 -10.09 -8.26
C HIS A 227 13.91 -10.91 -9.35
N MET A 228 14.43 -12.07 -8.96
CA MET A 228 15.08 -13.01 -9.88
C MET A 228 14.09 -13.58 -10.91
N ALA A 229 12.83 -13.81 -10.53
CA ALA A 229 11.80 -14.27 -11.46
C ALA A 229 11.55 -13.25 -12.58
N LEU A 230 11.40 -11.96 -12.27
CA LEU A 230 11.19 -10.94 -13.30
C LEU A 230 12.37 -10.82 -14.27
N LEU A 231 13.61 -10.71 -13.75
CA LEU A 231 14.78 -10.58 -14.62
C LEU A 231 15.05 -11.85 -15.45
N SER A 232 14.53 -13.01 -15.03
CA SER A 232 14.59 -14.26 -15.81
C SER A 232 13.67 -14.28 -17.04
N LEU A 233 12.61 -13.45 -17.09
CA LEU A 233 11.80 -13.26 -18.31
C LEU A 233 12.59 -12.52 -19.40
N THR A 234 13.45 -11.59 -18.98
CA THR A 234 14.23 -10.68 -19.84
C THR A 234 15.75 -10.80 -19.60
N PRO A 235 16.38 -11.97 -19.84
CA PRO A 235 17.81 -12.13 -19.63
C PRO A 235 18.60 -11.42 -20.74
N VAL A 236 19.66 -10.71 -20.35
CA VAL A 236 20.53 -9.92 -21.27
C VAL A 236 21.09 -10.77 -22.43
N SER A 237 21.32 -12.07 -22.20
CA SER A 237 21.79 -13.03 -23.21
C SER A 237 20.84 -13.26 -24.39
N ASP A 238 19.55 -12.97 -24.21
CA ASP A 238 18.49 -13.18 -25.20
C ASP A 238 18.17 -11.93 -26.02
N ALA A 239 18.74 -10.77 -25.67
CA ALA A 239 18.46 -9.52 -26.35
C ALA A 239 18.89 -9.59 -27.83
N THR A 240 17.93 -9.43 -28.74
CA THR A 240 18.19 -9.38 -30.19
C THR A 240 18.55 -7.97 -30.66
N HIS A 241 18.16 -6.94 -29.89
CA HIS A 241 18.49 -5.55 -30.12
C HIS A 241 19.00 -4.93 -28.81
N ILE A 242 20.21 -4.40 -28.83
CA ILE A 242 20.86 -3.78 -27.66
C ILE A 242 21.19 -2.33 -28.02
N ALA A 243 20.68 -1.37 -27.24
CA ALA A 243 21.06 0.03 -27.37
C ALA A 243 22.46 0.24 -26.76
N VAL A 244 23.37 0.84 -27.54
CA VAL A 244 24.78 1.04 -27.16
C VAL A 244 25.27 2.47 -27.40
N ASN A 245 24.39 3.36 -27.86
CA ASN A 245 24.62 4.80 -27.98
C ASN A 245 23.36 5.54 -27.52
N ASN A 246 23.54 6.71 -26.90
CA ASN A 246 22.42 7.59 -26.57
C ASN A 246 21.80 8.16 -27.86
N GLY A 247 20.48 8.09 -28.01
CA GLY A 247 19.82 8.49 -29.26
C GLY A 247 18.32 8.20 -29.32
N SER A 248 17.72 8.45 -30.48
CA SER A 248 16.33 8.07 -30.76
C SER A 248 16.21 6.56 -30.94
N TRP A 249 15.13 5.96 -30.44
CA TRP A 249 14.76 4.56 -30.73
C TRP A 249 14.72 4.29 -32.24
N PHE A 250 14.31 5.28 -33.04
CA PHE A 250 14.14 5.17 -34.48
C PHE A 250 15.40 5.51 -35.30
N ASP A 251 16.54 5.80 -34.65
CA ASP A 251 17.84 5.91 -35.31
C ASP A 251 18.59 4.55 -35.29
N PRO A 252 18.92 3.96 -36.45
CA PRO A 252 19.77 2.77 -36.54
C PRO A 252 21.11 2.85 -35.79
N ASN A 253 21.66 4.05 -35.56
CA ASN A 253 22.93 4.24 -34.85
C ASN A 253 22.82 4.01 -33.33
N THR A 254 21.62 4.02 -32.75
CA THR A 254 21.36 3.70 -31.34
C THR A 254 21.68 2.22 -31.04
N TRP A 255 21.50 1.34 -32.03
CA TRP A 255 21.47 -0.11 -31.86
C TRP A 255 22.76 -0.81 -32.32
N ALA A 256 23.24 -1.78 -31.53
CA ALA A 256 24.46 -2.54 -31.83
C ALA A 256 24.42 -3.32 -33.16
N SER A 257 23.22 -3.68 -33.63
CA SER A 257 22.95 -4.33 -34.91
C SER A 257 23.06 -3.39 -36.12
N GLY A 258 22.89 -2.08 -35.92
CA GLY A 258 22.59 -1.13 -36.99
C GLY A 258 21.17 -1.28 -37.57
N GLU A 259 20.26 -1.92 -36.85
CA GLU A 259 18.85 -2.14 -37.22
C GLU A 259 17.94 -1.73 -36.04
N VAL A 260 16.83 -1.04 -36.35
CA VAL A 260 15.82 -0.61 -35.35
C VAL A 260 14.94 -1.81 -34.98
N PRO A 261 14.55 -1.99 -33.69
CA PRO A 261 13.64 -3.05 -33.26
C PRO A 261 12.37 -3.16 -34.11
N GLY A 262 12.00 -4.40 -34.41
CA GLY A 262 10.80 -4.75 -35.16
C GLY A 262 10.09 -5.96 -34.57
N GLU A 263 9.21 -6.57 -35.36
CA GLU A 263 8.38 -7.72 -34.99
C GLU A 263 9.14 -8.82 -34.22
N GLY A 264 8.67 -9.14 -33.01
CA GLY A 264 9.25 -10.17 -32.15
C GLY A 264 10.62 -9.83 -31.56
N ALA A 265 11.05 -8.57 -31.58
CA ALA A 265 12.32 -8.17 -30.98
C ALA A 265 12.34 -8.37 -29.46
N LYS A 266 13.49 -8.78 -28.94
CA LYS A 266 13.85 -8.72 -27.53
C LYS A 266 14.82 -7.55 -27.36
N VAL A 267 14.34 -6.45 -26.80
CA VAL A 267 15.07 -5.19 -26.72
C VAL A 267 15.70 -5.02 -25.34
N LEU A 268 16.96 -4.57 -25.31
CA LEU A 268 17.66 -4.12 -24.11
C LEU A 268 18.16 -2.69 -24.30
N ILE A 269 17.82 -1.80 -23.38
CA ILE A 269 18.49 -0.52 -23.18
C ILE A 269 19.47 -0.72 -22.03
N SER A 270 20.76 -0.78 -22.36
CA SER A 270 21.83 -1.06 -21.39
C SER A 270 22.00 0.08 -20.37
N ASP A 271 22.57 -0.26 -19.21
CA ASP A 271 23.05 0.70 -18.21
C ASP A 271 23.89 1.83 -18.84
N GLY A 272 23.75 3.04 -18.30
CA GLY A 272 24.37 4.26 -18.80
C GLY A 272 23.83 4.78 -20.14
N ILE A 273 22.95 4.04 -20.84
CA ILE A 273 22.39 4.44 -22.13
C ILE A 273 21.00 5.07 -21.97
N LYS A 274 20.82 6.28 -22.53
CA LYS A 274 19.52 6.95 -22.66
C LYS A 274 18.98 6.83 -24.09
N VAL A 275 17.81 6.20 -24.24
CA VAL A 275 17.06 6.13 -25.50
C VAL A 275 15.80 6.98 -25.40
N THR A 276 15.57 7.85 -26.39
CA THR A 276 14.32 8.61 -26.50
C THR A 276 13.37 7.93 -27.50
N TYR A 277 12.15 7.60 -27.07
CA TYR A 277 11.07 7.10 -27.92
C TYR A 277 10.26 8.28 -28.47
N ASP A 278 10.44 8.60 -29.75
CA ASP A 278 9.96 9.85 -30.36
C ASP A 278 9.18 9.68 -31.68
N GLY A 279 8.37 8.62 -31.75
CA GLY A 279 7.42 8.31 -32.83
C GLY A 279 6.52 7.11 -32.53
N GLU A 280 5.75 6.67 -33.53
CA GLU A 280 4.77 5.56 -33.45
C GLU A 280 5.29 4.27 -34.12
N SER A 281 4.99 3.09 -33.56
CA SER A 281 5.30 1.79 -34.19
C SER A 281 4.28 0.69 -33.86
N ASP A 282 3.60 0.17 -34.90
CA ASP A 282 2.64 -0.94 -34.86
C ASP A 282 3.30 -2.32 -35.06
N VAL A 283 4.51 -2.50 -34.53
CA VAL A 283 5.25 -3.77 -34.52
C VAL A 283 5.18 -4.41 -33.14
N SER A 284 4.88 -5.69 -33.05
CA SER A 284 4.69 -6.34 -31.76
C SER A 284 6.05 -6.73 -31.17
N LEU A 285 6.53 -5.97 -30.17
CA LEU A 285 7.78 -6.28 -29.47
C LEU A 285 7.56 -7.44 -28.49
N PHE A 286 8.47 -8.41 -28.44
CA PHE A 286 8.30 -9.55 -27.52
C PHE A 286 8.73 -9.19 -26.10
N THR A 287 9.90 -8.55 -25.94
CA THR A 287 10.31 -7.96 -24.67
C THR A 287 10.97 -6.60 -24.86
N VAL A 288 10.77 -5.72 -23.90
CA VAL A 288 11.59 -4.51 -23.70
C VAL A 288 12.15 -4.56 -22.29
N ARG A 289 13.48 -4.44 -22.15
CA ARG A 289 14.17 -4.33 -20.86
C ARG A 289 14.93 -3.00 -20.80
N VAL A 290 14.76 -2.29 -19.69
CA VAL A 290 15.43 -1.02 -19.40
C VAL A 290 16.35 -1.22 -18.20
N ASP A 291 17.66 -1.22 -18.45
CA ASP A 291 18.73 -1.16 -17.43
C ASP A 291 19.37 0.24 -17.34
N GLY A 292 19.23 1.05 -18.41
CA GLY A 292 19.55 2.49 -18.44
C GLY A 292 18.28 3.35 -18.39
N MET A 293 18.12 4.30 -19.31
CA MET A 293 16.96 5.20 -19.33
C MET A 293 16.17 5.11 -20.65
N LEU A 294 14.84 5.02 -20.55
CA LEU A 294 13.91 5.12 -21.67
C LEU A 294 12.96 6.31 -21.47
N GLU A 295 13.05 7.31 -22.35
CA GLU A 295 12.30 8.56 -22.28
C GLU A 295 11.32 8.68 -23.45
N PHE A 296 10.02 8.82 -23.19
CA PHE A 296 9.02 9.08 -24.22
C PHE A 296 8.89 10.59 -24.50
N SER A 297 8.65 10.95 -25.76
CA SER A 297 8.62 12.37 -26.17
C SER A 297 7.35 13.09 -25.71
N THR A 298 7.49 14.11 -24.86
CA THR A 298 6.38 14.95 -24.39
C THR A 298 5.76 15.87 -25.46
N THR A 299 6.35 15.89 -26.67
CA THR A 299 6.06 16.87 -27.74
C THR A 299 5.66 16.25 -29.08
N LYS A 300 5.57 14.92 -29.16
CA LYS A 300 5.18 14.16 -30.36
C LYS A 300 4.33 12.95 -29.94
N ASP A 301 3.37 12.59 -30.78
CA ASP A 301 2.60 11.37 -30.57
C ASP A 301 3.54 10.14 -30.57
N THR A 302 3.32 9.23 -29.63
CA THR A 302 4.10 8.01 -29.45
C THR A 302 3.20 6.81 -29.21
N PHE A 303 3.55 5.68 -29.82
CA PHE A 303 2.81 4.43 -29.71
C PHE A 303 3.79 3.27 -29.76
N MET A 304 3.82 2.45 -28.70
CA MET A 304 4.61 1.23 -28.61
C MET A 304 3.68 0.04 -28.36
N GLU A 305 3.80 -1.02 -29.17
CA GLU A 305 3.20 -2.32 -28.87
C GLU A 305 4.25 -3.30 -28.35
N VAL A 306 3.96 -3.95 -27.22
CA VAL A 306 4.89 -4.84 -26.51
C VAL A 306 4.12 -5.91 -25.73
N ASP A 307 4.61 -7.15 -25.68
CA ASP A 307 4.09 -8.13 -24.70
C ASP A 307 4.61 -7.79 -23.30
N THR A 308 5.91 -7.97 -23.04
CA THR A 308 6.49 -7.81 -21.69
C THR A 308 7.49 -6.65 -21.63
N PHE A 309 7.17 -5.60 -20.87
CA PHE A 309 8.03 -4.45 -20.59
C PHE A 309 8.56 -4.56 -19.15
N VAL A 310 9.90 -4.53 -19.00
CA VAL A 310 10.61 -4.62 -17.72
C VAL A 310 11.53 -3.42 -17.53
N VAL A 311 11.42 -2.74 -16.40
CA VAL A 311 12.45 -1.83 -15.89
C VAL A 311 13.18 -2.56 -14.75
N SER A 312 14.51 -2.61 -14.77
CA SER A 312 15.32 -3.23 -13.71
C SER A 312 15.70 -2.19 -12.63
N PRO A 313 16.37 -2.57 -11.51
CA PRO A 313 16.65 -1.63 -10.41
C PRO A 313 17.51 -0.41 -10.78
N SER A 314 18.38 -0.53 -11.80
CA SER A 314 19.13 0.61 -12.35
C SER A 314 18.38 1.35 -13.46
N GLY A 315 17.25 0.81 -13.88
CA GLY A 315 16.45 1.30 -15.00
C GLY A 315 15.55 2.46 -14.62
N HIS A 316 15.35 3.37 -15.56
CA HIS A 316 14.46 4.52 -15.42
C HIS A 316 13.54 4.62 -16.65
N LEU A 317 12.23 4.60 -16.43
CA LEU A 317 11.23 4.95 -17.45
C LEU A 317 10.68 6.34 -17.18
N THR A 318 10.72 7.21 -18.20
CA THR A 318 10.17 8.57 -18.14
C THR A 318 9.14 8.78 -19.25
N ILE A 319 7.90 9.07 -18.90
CA ILE A 319 6.81 9.46 -19.81
C ILE A 319 6.32 10.85 -19.40
N GLY A 320 7.20 11.84 -19.55
CA GLY A 320 7.07 13.17 -18.95
C GLY A 320 7.52 13.20 -17.48
N THR A 321 7.79 14.41 -16.98
CA THR A 321 8.11 14.71 -15.57
C THR A 321 7.19 15.80 -15.04
N ILE A 322 7.16 16.08 -13.74
CA ILE A 322 6.29 17.12 -13.15
C ILE A 322 6.52 18.52 -13.76
N ASP A 323 7.76 18.87 -14.09
CA ASP A 323 8.16 20.12 -14.78
C ASP A 323 7.87 20.12 -16.30
N ASN A 324 7.71 18.94 -16.90
CA ASN A 324 7.57 18.73 -18.35
C ASN A 324 6.67 17.50 -18.60
N PRO A 325 5.36 17.59 -18.33
CA PRO A 325 4.42 16.51 -18.62
C PRO A 325 4.23 16.34 -20.14
N VAL A 326 3.70 15.20 -20.56
CA VAL A 326 3.26 15.00 -21.95
C VAL A 326 2.18 16.04 -22.27
N HIS A 327 2.43 16.88 -23.28
CA HIS A 327 1.56 18.00 -23.60
C HIS A 327 0.13 17.55 -23.92
N ALA A 328 -0.90 18.28 -23.45
CA ALA A 328 -2.32 17.91 -23.58
C ALA A 328 -2.84 17.64 -25.02
N GLY A 329 -2.09 18.07 -26.05
CA GLY A 329 -2.38 17.81 -27.47
C GLY A 329 -1.48 16.76 -28.12
N VAL A 330 -0.86 15.88 -27.32
CA VAL A 330 0.06 14.81 -27.70
C VAL A 330 -0.32 13.54 -26.95
N GLU A 331 -0.44 12.40 -27.64
CA GLU A 331 -0.70 11.09 -27.00
C GLU A 331 0.59 10.25 -26.83
N ALA A 332 0.72 9.56 -25.70
CA ALA A 332 1.76 8.57 -25.45
C ALA A 332 1.14 7.24 -25.00
N VAL A 333 1.30 6.20 -25.82
CA VAL A 333 0.58 4.92 -25.66
C VAL A 333 1.55 3.74 -25.55
N ILE A 334 1.40 2.95 -24.48
CA ILE A 334 1.95 1.60 -24.36
C ILE A 334 0.79 0.60 -24.48
N GLN A 335 0.77 -0.15 -25.59
CA GLN A 335 -0.21 -1.21 -25.82
C GLN A 335 0.40 -2.57 -25.47
N ILE A 336 -0.22 -3.26 -24.51
CA ILE A 336 0.17 -4.60 -24.10
C ILE A 336 -0.45 -5.63 -25.06
N ALA A 337 0.39 -6.29 -25.85
CA ALA A 337 0.01 -7.14 -26.98
C ALA A 337 -0.69 -8.46 -26.58
N ASP A 338 -1.69 -8.90 -27.36
CA ASP A 338 -2.30 -10.23 -27.21
C ASP A 338 -1.63 -11.25 -28.14
N ASN A 339 -0.46 -11.75 -27.70
CA ASN A 339 0.21 -12.87 -28.36
C ASN A 339 -0.47 -14.25 -28.10
N GLY A 340 -1.72 -14.28 -27.62
CA GLY A 340 -2.42 -15.50 -27.23
C GLY A 340 -1.96 -16.06 -25.87
N PRO A 341 -2.20 -17.35 -25.57
CA PRO A 341 -1.87 -17.95 -24.27
C PRO A 341 -0.39 -17.83 -23.91
N ILE A 342 -0.12 -17.48 -22.64
CA ILE A 342 1.25 -17.35 -22.08
C ILE A 342 1.97 -18.72 -22.09
N ASP A 343 3.24 -18.75 -22.49
CA ASP A 343 4.07 -19.95 -22.45
C ASP A 343 4.62 -20.18 -21.03
N THR A 344 3.97 -21.05 -20.27
CA THR A 344 4.37 -21.37 -18.89
C THR A 344 5.67 -22.18 -18.77
N THR A 345 6.34 -22.48 -19.88
CA THR A 345 7.71 -23.02 -19.88
C THR A 345 8.79 -21.94 -19.95
N TRP A 346 8.42 -20.72 -20.34
CA TRP A 346 9.22 -19.50 -20.21
C TRP A 346 8.83 -18.70 -18.95
N ASP A 347 7.53 -18.48 -18.76
CA ASP A 347 6.98 -17.74 -17.63
C ASP A 347 6.24 -18.66 -16.65
N THR A 348 6.98 -19.26 -15.73
CA THR A 348 6.44 -20.16 -14.70
C THR A 348 5.62 -19.44 -13.63
N HIS A 349 5.66 -18.11 -13.56
CA HIS A 349 5.02 -17.30 -12.52
C HIS A 349 3.83 -16.49 -13.03
N LEU A 350 3.50 -16.60 -14.33
CA LEU A 350 2.53 -15.76 -15.03
C LEU A 350 2.81 -14.24 -14.80
N LEU A 351 4.08 -13.84 -14.76
CA LEU A 351 4.58 -12.47 -14.58
C LEU A 351 4.74 -11.69 -15.90
N SER A 352 4.70 -12.35 -17.06
CA SER A 352 4.86 -11.71 -18.38
C SER A 352 3.65 -10.84 -18.75
N ARG A 353 3.62 -10.28 -19.96
CA ARG A 353 2.52 -9.50 -20.52
C ARG A 353 2.04 -8.35 -19.63
N GLY A 354 2.73 -7.23 -19.69
CA GLY A 354 2.48 -6.08 -18.83
C GLY A 354 3.68 -5.14 -18.76
N LEU A 355 3.54 -4.09 -17.94
CA LEU A 355 4.62 -3.21 -17.55
C LEU A 355 4.98 -3.51 -16.09
N ILE A 356 6.20 -3.98 -15.85
CA ILE A 356 6.69 -4.34 -14.53
C ILE A 356 7.98 -3.56 -14.25
N SER A 357 8.08 -2.90 -13.09
CA SER A 357 9.24 -2.09 -12.71
C SER A 357 9.89 -2.54 -11.42
N HIS A 358 11.22 -2.61 -11.41
CA HIS A 358 12.06 -2.62 -10.20
C HIS A 358 12.81 -1.30 -9.96
N GLY A 359 12.68 -0.32 -10.85
CA GLY A 359 13.40 0.95 -10.79
C GLY A 359 12.48 2.16 -11.02
N THR A 360 13.10 3.33 -11.14
CA THR A 360 12.40 4.63 -11.16
C THR A 360 11.34 4.73 -12.26
N ILE A 361 10.14 5.15 -11.87
CA ILE A 361 9.03 5.44 -12.77
C ILE A 361 8.62 6.90 -12.66
N ASP A 362 8.81 7.64 -13.76
CA ASP A 362 8.18 8.94 -14.01
C ASP A 362 7.10 8.75 -15.08
N ILE A 363 5.83 8.98 -14.76
CA ILE A 363 4.74 9.04 -15.74
C ILE A 363 3.92 10.29 -15.46
N HIS A 364 3.94 11.26 -16.37
CA HIS A 364 3.28 12.55 -16.18
C HIS A 364 2.48 12.94 -17.42
N GLY A 365 1.18 12.63 -17.40
CA GLY A 365 0.22 13.15 -18.37
C GLY A 365 -0.13 14.62 -18.12
N ALA A 366 -0.98 15.17 -18.98
CA ALA A 366 -1.50 16.52 -18.81
C ALA A 366 -2.54 16.57 -17.68
N GLU A 367 -2.34 17.51 -16.76
CA GLU A 367 -3.24 17.81 -15.63
C GLU A 367 -4.69 18.06 -16.07
N LYS A 368 -5.63 17.51 -15.29
CA LYS A 368 -7.07 17.52 -15.56
C LYS A 368 -7.83 17.12 -14.29
N ASP A 369 -8.92 17.81 -13.97
CA ASP A 369 -9.81 17.43 -12.87
C ASP A 369 -10.36 16.01 -13.10
N THR A 370 -10.18 15.09 -12.17
CA THR A 370 -10.58 13.70 -12.42
C THR A 370 -12.07 13.46 -12.25
N PHE A 371 -12.75 14.14 -11.32
CA PHE A 371 -14.21 14.16 -11.22
C PHE A 371 -14.75 15.42 -10.56
N LEU A 372 -16.02 15.73 -10.83
CA LEU A 372 -16.71 16.90 -10.27
C LEU A 372 -18.17 16.58 -9.93
N LYS A 373 -18.71 17.30 -8.94
CA LYS A 373 -20.12 17.21 -8.50
C LYS A 373 -21.04 18.00 -9.43
N VAL A 374 -22.29 17.56 -9.60
CA VAL A 374 -23.27 18.24 -10.46
C VAL A 374 -24.08 19.27 -9.68
N ALA A 375 -24.21 20.50 -10.19
CA ALA A 375 -24.96 21.59 -9.54
C ALA A 375 -26.49 21.43 -9.63
N VAL A 376 -26.97 20.58 -10.53
CA VAL A 376 -28.39 20.30 -10.77
C VAL A 376 -28.53 18.82 -11.13
N ASP A 377 -29.48 18.13 -10.51
CA ASP A 377 -29.80 16.71 -10.76
C ASP A 377 -30.02 16.45 -12.27
N PRO A 378 -29.18 15.64 -12.94
CA PRO A 378 -29.34 15.30 -14.35
C PRO A 378 -30.58 14.43 -14.60
N MET A 379 -31.41 14.80 -15.56
CA MET A 379 -32.69 14.10 -15.82
C MET A 379 -32.65 13.26 -17.10
N LYS A 380 -33.46 12.21 -17.12
CA LYS A 380 -33.62 11.32 -18.28
C LYS A 380 -34.05 12.10 -19.52
N GLY A 381 -33.23 12.05 -20.56
CA GLY A 381 -33.46 12.74 -21.82
C GLY A 381 -32.73 14.09 -21.96
N ASP A 382 -32.06 14.57 -20.91
CA ASP A 382 -31.11 15.67 -21.04
C ASP A 382 -29.92 15.27 -21.91
N VAL A 383 -29.29 16.26 -22.54
CA VAL A 383 -28.11 16.10 -23.42
C VAL A 383 -26.90 16.89 -22.90
N SER A 384 -26.98 17.31 -21.63
CA SER A 384 -25.99 18.15 -20.96
C SER A 384 -26.22 18.22 -19.46
N ILE A 385 -25.15 18.39 -18.70
CA ILE A 385 -25.17 18.63 -17.25
C ILE A 385 -24.51 19.98 -16.91
N THR A 386 -24.80 20.49 -15.72
CA THR A 386 -24.13 21.66 -15.13
C THR A 386 -23.36 21.20 -13.90
N LEU A 387 -22.06 21.49 -13.85
CA LEU A 387 -21.17 21.15 -12.74
C LEU A 387 -21.13 22.30 -11.72
N GLU A 388 -20.72 22.02 -10.48
CA GLU A 388 -20.63 23.05 -9.44
C GLU A 388 -19.58 24.12 -9.77
N GLU A 389 -18.49 23.72 -10.44
CA GLU A 389 -17.44 24.60 -10.97
C GLU A 389 -17.10 24.36 -12.45
N VAL A 390 -16.13 25.11 -12.98
CA VAL A 390 -15.71 25.00 -14.38
C VAL A 390 -14.56 24.00 -14.45
N PRO A 391 -14.68 22.88 -15.18
CA PRO A 391 -13.62 21.88 -15.22
C PRO A 391 -12.37 22.39 -15.94
N ASP A 392 -11.20 22.13 -15.38
CA ASP A 392 -9.91 22.31 -16.04
C ASP A 392 -9.43 21.03 -16.74
N GLY A 393 -8.62 21.19 -17.78
CA GLY A 393 -8.13 20.11 -18.66
C GLY A 393 -9.19 19.37 -19.51
N TRP A 394 -10.49 19.44 -19.19
CA TRP A 394 -11.55 18.72 -19.91
C TRP A 394 -11.73 19.22 -21.36
N GLN A 395 -11.91 18.29 -22.31
CA GLN A 395 -11.97 18.61 -23.74
C GLN A 395 -13.03 17.83 -24.52
N VAL A 396 -13.34 18.32 -25.73
CA VAL A 396 -14.28 17.66 -26.65
C VAL A 396 -13.67 16.37 -27.20
N GLY A 397 -14.31 15.24 -26.89
CA GLY A 397 -13.82 13.90 -27.20
C GLY A 397 -13.49 13.05 -25.97
N ASP A 398 -13.37 13.65 -24.79
CA ASP A 398 -13.15 12.90 -23.54
C ASP A 398 -14.32 11.95 -23.23
N ASN A 399 -13.99 10.78 -22.69
CA ASN A 399 -14.91 9.80 -22.14
C ASN A 399 -15.21 10.12 -20.67
N LEU A 400 -16.49 10.23 -20.33
CA LEU A 400 -16.97 10.42 -18.96
C LEU A 400 -17.82 9.24 -18.49
N VAL A 401 -17.90 9.07 -17.16
CA VAL A 401 -18.94 8.28 -16.50
C VAL A 401 -19.69 9.17 -15.51
N LEU A 402 -21.00 9.30 -15.71
CA LEU A 402 -21.92 9.95 -14.77
C LEU A 402 -22.48 8.89 -13.81
N THR A 403 -22.33 9.09 -12.50
CA THR A 403 -22.70 8.08 -11.47
C THR A 403 -24.20 7.82 -11.40
N GLY A 404 -24.60 6.55 -11.30
CA GLY A 404 -25.97 6.14 -10.98
C GLY A 404 -26.32 6.42 -9.52
N THR A 405 -27.46 7.07 -9.28
CA THR A 405 -27.84 7.56 -7.93
C THR A 405 -28.86 6.68 -7.20
N HIS A 406 -29.26 5.54 -7.77
CA HIS A 406 -30.32 4.68 -7.22
C HIS A 406 -29.83 3.24 -7.11
N LEU A 407 -29.81 2.69 -5.89
CA LEU A 407 -29.44 1.30 -5.63
C LEU A 407 -30.39 0.34 -6.40
N PRO A 408 -29.92 -0.49 -7.35
CA PRO A 408 -30.77 -1.39 -8.09
C PRO A 408 -31.29 -2.54 -7.22
N ASN A 409 -32.56 -2.90 -7.40
CA ASN A 409 -33.16 -4.04 -6.70
C ASN A 409 -32.77 -5.38 -7.35
N LEU A 410 -31.76 -6.03 -6.78
CA LEU A 410 -31.21 -7.32 -7.24
C LEU A 410 -32.15 -8.52 -6.93
N GLY A 411 -33.11 -8.33 -6.02
CA GLY A 411 -34.04 -9.36 -5.53
C GLY A 411 -33.38 -10.41 -4.64
N THR A 412 -34.14 -11.44 -4.26
CA THR A 412 -33.69 -12.48 -3.31
C THR A 412 -32.82 -13.58 -3.96
N SER A 413 -32.13 -13.29 -5.06
CA SER A 413 -31.34 -14.25 -5.83
C SER A 413 -29.87 -13.84 -5.78
N GLN A 414 -29.05 -14.55 -5.01
CA GLN A 414 -27.60 -14.26 -4.94
C GLN A 414 -26.93 -14.32 -6.32
N ALA A 415 -27.41 -15.18 -7.23
CA ALA A 415 -26.92 -15.25 -8.61
C ALA A 415 -27.23 -13.99 -9.46
N ASN A 416 -28.12 -13.10 -9.01
CA ASN A 416 -28.38 -11.80 -9.65
C ASN A 416 -27.51 -10.67 -9.09
N ALA A 417 -26.98 -10.85 -7.86
CA ALA A 417 -26.22 -9.82 -7.17
C ALA A 417 -24.76 -9.78 -7.60
N PHE A 418 -24.25 -10.90 -8.09
CA PHE A 418 -22.84 -11.12 -8.44
C PHE A 418 -22.67 -11.31 -9.97
N ASP A 419 -23.59 -10.73 -10.76
CA ASP A 419 -23.53 -10.73 -12.22
C ASP A 419 -22.73 -9.49 -12.69
N PRO A 420 -21.62 -9.63 -13.45
CA PRO A 420 -20.90 -8.47 -13.99
C PRO A 420 -21.76 -7.53 -14.85
N GLU A 421 -22.86 -8.03 -15.41
CA GLU A 421 -23.84 -7.27 -16.20
C GLU A 421 -24.92 -6.59 -15.31
N THR A 422 -24.75 -6.53 -13.98
CA THR A 422 -25.64 -5.79 -13.07
C THR A 422 -25.70 -4.31 -13.46
N VAL A 423 -26.92 -3.80 -13.66
CA VAL A 423 -27.16 -2.41 -14.10
C VAL A 423 -27.27 -1.47 -12.90
N THR A 424 -26.25 -0.64 -12.74
CA THR A 424 -26.06 0.34 -11.67
C THR A 424 -26.56 1.75 -11.98
N GLN A 425 -27.08 1.97 -13.20
CA GLN A 425 -27.54 3.26 -13.74
C GLN A 425 -26.43 4.28 -14.08
N ASP A 426 -25.15 3.93 -13.91
CA ASP A 426 -24.04 4.74 -14.42
C ASP A 426 -24.12 4.91 -15.95
N GLU A 427 -23.68 6.06 -16.45
CA GLU A 427 -23.77 6.40 -17.87
C GLU A 427 -22.43 6.78 -18.50
N GLU A 428 -21.91 5.87 -19.35
CA GLU A 428 -20.82 6.11 -20.32
C GLU A 428 -21.24 7.24 -21.30
N LEU A 429 -20.49 8.35 -21.38
CA LEU A 429 -20.81 9.55 -22.18
C LEU A 429 -19.56 10.10 -22.88
N VAL A 430 -19.71 10.77 -24.02
CA VAL A 430 -18.58 11.45 -24.71
C VAL A 430 -18.86 12.95 -24.85
N ILE A 431 -17.90 13.81 -24.46
CA ILE A 431 -18.03 15.27 -24.56
C ILE A 431 -18.12 15.72 -26.02
N THR A 432 -19.12 16.53 -26.34
CA THR A 432 -19.33 17.15 -27.67
C THR A 432 -19.13 18.66 -27.68
N SER A 433 -19.35 19.36 -26.56
CA SER A 433 -19.00 20.77 -26.35
C SER A 433 -19.03 21.15 -24.88
N ILE A 434 -18.24 22.17 -24.51
CA ILE A 434 -18.12 22.74 -23.17
C ILE A 434 -18.45 24.23 -23.25
N VAL A 435 -19.24 24.73 -22.29
CA VAL A 435 -19.66 26.14 -22.21
C VAL A 435 -19.62 26.58 -20.74
N GLY A 436 -18.45 26.96 -20.24
CA GLY A 436 -18.22 27.13 -18.80
C GLY A 436 -18.41 25.80 -18.08
N ASN A 437 -19.12 25.82 -16.95
CA ASN A 437 -19.48 24.62 -16.18
C ASN A 437 -20.61 23.76 -16.81
N THR A 438 -21.02 24.04 -18.06
CA THR A 438 -22.02 23.23 -18.77
C THR A 438 -21.35 22.34 -19.83
N ILE A 439 -21.56 21.03 -19.71
CA ILE A 439 -20.97 20.00 -20.60
C ILE A 439 -22.08 19.34 -21.41
N HIS A 440 -21.90 19.17 -22.72
CA HIS A 440 -22.86 18.54 -23.64
C HIS A 440 -22.34 17.20 -24.18
N PHE A 441 -23.23 16.22 -24.40
CA PHE A 441 -22.86 14.83 -24.72
C PHE A 441 -23.34 14.32 -26.10
N ASP A 442 -22.78 13.20 -26.53
CA ASP A 442 -23.07 12.54 -27.82
C ASP A 442 -24.50 12.00 -27.95
N ARG A 443 -25.13 11.75 -26.80
CA ARG A 443 -26.44 11.13 -26.63
C ARG A 443 -27.21 11.79 -25.49
N ALA A 444 -28.50 11.44 -25.39
CA ALA A 444 -29.31 11.81 -24.24
C ALA A 444 -29.14 10.79 -23.10
N LEU A 445 -29.35 11.24 -21.86
CA LEU A 445 -29.38 10.39 -20.66
C LEU A 445 -30.53 9.39 -20.72
N GLN A 446 -30.24 8.18 -20.25
CA GLN A 446 -31.13 7.04 -20.13
C GLN A 446 -31.71 6.89 -18.73
N TYR A 447 -31.11 7.46 -17.69
CA TYR A 447 -31.59 7.42 -16.30
C TYR A 447 -31.84 8.81 -15.72
N ASP A 448 -32.46 8.85 -14.54
CA ASP A 448 -32.66 10.05 -13.74
C ASP A 448 -31.64 9.96 -12.60
N HIS A 449 -30.75 10.96 -12.46
CA HIS A 449 -29.61 10.96 -11.55
C HIS A 449 -29.87 11.88 -10.34
N ASP A 450 -31.07 11.75 -9.75
CA ASP A 450 -31.54 12.55 -8.63
C ASP A 450 -31.17 11.94 -7.27
N GLY A 451 -30.73 12.79 -6.34
CA GLY A 451 -30.57 12.41 -4.94
C GLY A 451 -31.90 12.32 -4.18
N PRO A 452 -31.96 11.66 -3.00
CA PRO A 452 -33.14 11.66 -2.13
C PRO A 452 -33.42 13.04 -1.52
N ARG A 453 -32.47 13.99 -1.60
CA ARG A 453 -32.61 15.40 -1.22
C ARG A 453 -32.01 16.32 -2.27
N SER A 454 -32.29 17.62 -2.18
CA SER A 454 -31.80 18.64 -3.13
C SER A 454 -30.31 18.94 -3.03
N ASP A 455 -29.66 18.57 -1.93
CA ASP A 455 -28.25 18.78 -1.58
C ASP A 455 -27.37 17.57 -1.89
N LEU A 456 -27.94 16.35 -1.91
CA LEU A 456 -27.24 15.13 -2.33
C LEU A 456 -27.27 15.03 -3.86
N LYS A 457 -26.13 14.76 -4.50
CA LYS A 457 -25.92 14.95 -5.95
C LYS A 457 -25.05 13.87 -6.56
N ALA A 458 -25.28 13.59 -7.85
CA ALA A 458 -24.40 12.75 -8.65
C ALA A 458 -23.03 13.40 -8.87
N TYR A 459 -22.05 12.55 -9.18
CA TYR A 459 -20.72 12.96 -9.63
C TYR A 459 -20.52 12.53 -11.08
N VAL A 460 -19.59 13.20 -11.77
CA VAL A 460 -19.15 12.79 -13.11
C VAL A 460 -17.62 12.77 -13.16
N ALA A 461 -17.08 11.62 -13.52
CA ALA A 461 -15.64 11.39 -13.64
C ALA A 461 -15.19 11.37 -15.10
N ASN A 462 -14.00 11.92 -15.37
CA ASN A 462 -13.36 11.96 -16.67
C ASN A 462 -12.23 10.94 -16.72
N PHE A 463 -12.36 9.95 -17.60
CA PHE A 463 -11.42 8.84 -17.70
C PHE A 463 -10.39 8.99 -18.82
N THR A 464 -10.50 10.04 -19.65
CA THR A 464 -9.54 10.25 -20.74
C THR A 464 -8.30 10.98 -20.23
N ARG A 465 -7.14 10.37 -20.43
CA ARG A 465 -5.82 11.01 -20.31
C ARG A 465 -5.09 10.95 -21.65
N ASN A 466 -3.90 11.55 -21.71
CA ASN A 466 -3.06 11.53 -22.90
C ASN A 466 -1.86 10.59 -22.79
N VAL A 467 -1.51 10.13 -21.57
CA VAL A 467 -0.66 8.95 -21.37
C VAL A 467 -1.54 7.73 -21.11
N LYS A 468 -1.30 6.63 -21.83
CA LYS A 468 -2.18 5.45 -21.83
C LYS A 468 -1.39 4.14 -21.74
N ILE A 469 -1.81 3.25 -20.85
CA ILE A 469 -1.40 1.85 -20.82
C ILE A 469 -2.67 1.01 -21.03
N GLN A 470 -2.69 0.16 -22.06
CA GLN A 470 -3.92 -0.54 -22.47
C GLN A 470 -3.67 -1.97 -22.95
N THR A 471 -4.63 -2.87 -22.76
CA THR A 471 -4.59 -4.21 -23.37
C THR A 471 -5.02 -4.18 -24.86
N GLU A 472 -4.28 -4.83 -25.75
CA GLU A 472 -4.69 -5.02 -27.15
C GLU A 472 -6.03 -5.78 -27.27
N ASN A 473 -6.91 -5.39 -28.20
CA ASN A 473 -8.18 -6.08 -28.49
C ASN A 473 -9.10 -6.33 -27.26
N PHE A 474 -9.09 -5.45 -26.26
CA PHE A 474 -9.78 -5.63 -24.97
C PHE A 474 -11.28 -6.03 -25.06
N ASP A 475 -11.99 -5.62 -26.12
CA ASP A 475 -13.39 -5.97 -26.44
C ASP A 475 -13.59 -7.51 -26.65
N ASP A 476 -12.57 -8.24 -27.10
CA ASP A 476 -12.63 -9.67 -27.48
C ASP A 476 -11.60 -10.58 -26.74
N VAL A 477 -10.57 -10.03 -26.09
CA VAL A 477 -9.48 -10.78 -25.42
C VAL A 477 -9.97 -11.62 -24.21
N PRO A 478 -9.41 -12.83 -23.95
CA PRO A 478 -9.62 -13.57 -22.71
C PRO A 478 -9.01 -12.87 -21.49
N VAL A 479 -9.67 -12.94 -20.33
CA VAL A 479 -9.20 -12.30 -19.07
C VAL A 479 -7.75 -12.68 -18.73
N HIS A 480 -7.42 -13.97 -18.72
CA HIS A 480 -6.07 -14.47 -18.42
C HIS A 480 -4.99 -14.10 -19.47
N GLN A 481 -5.36 -13.46 -20.59
CA GLN A 481 -4.46 -12.98 -21.64
C GLN A 481 -4.30 -11.45 -21.65
N ARG A 482 -4.93 -10.73 -20.72
CA ARG A 482 -4.80 -9.27 -20.57
C ARG A 482 -3.43 -8.83 -20.05
N GLY A 483 -3.10 -7.58 -20.33
CA GLY A 483 -1.97 -6.88 -19.71
C GLY A 483 -2.21 -6.57 -18.23
N HIS A 484 -1.16 -6.16 -17.53
CA HIS A 484 -1.22 -5.69 -16.15
C HIS A 484 -0.09 -4.68 -15.90
N VAL A 485 -0.15 -3.94 -14.79
CA VAL A 485 0.94 -3.07 -14.33
C VAL A 485 1.31 -3.44 -12.90
N MET A 486 2.62 -3.57 -12.64
CA MET A 486 3.18 -3.91 -11.33
C MET A 486 4.45 -3.09 -11.09
N LEU A 487 4.38 -2.12 -10.19
CA LEU A 487 5.48 -1.25 -9.81
C LEU A 487 6.00 -1.78 -8.47
N MET A 488 7.18 -2.39 -8.45
CA MET A 488 7.59 -3.30 -7.36
C MET A 488 9.00 -3.05 -6.82
N HIS A 489 9.15 -3.15 -5.49
CA HIS A 489 10.43 -2.97 -4.77
C HIS A 489 11.18 -1.66 -5.04
N SER A 490 10.47 -0.59 -5.43
CA SER A 490 11.01 0.76 -5.53
C SER A 490 10.03 1.74 -4.91
N ASP A 491 10.56 2.55 -4.02
CA ASP A 491 10.04 3.82 -3.47
C ASP A 491 9.76 4.85 -4.58
N ASN A 492 10.73 5.04 -5.47
CA ASN A 492 10.83 6.02 -6.56
C ASN A 492 9.77 5.82 -7.69
N ILE A 493 8.49 6.00 -7.35
CA ILE A 493 7.33 5.87 -8.24
C ILE A 493 6.53 7.18 -8.22
N ASP A 494 6.46 7.86 -9.36
CA ASP A 494 5.50 8.96 -9.57
C ASP A 494 4.70 8.76 -10.86
N VAL A 495 3.38 8.57 -10.71
CA VAL A 495 2.44 8.32 -11.80
C VAL A 495 1.28 9.31 -11.69
N ARG A 496 1.32 10.36 -12.51
CA ARG A 496 0.32 11.41 -12.59
C ARG A 496 -0.41 11.40 -13.93
N TYR A 497 -1.73 11.48 -13.87
CA TYR A 497 -2.61 11.69 -15.02
C TYR A 497 -2.46 10.62 -16.14
N GLY A 498 -2.31 9.34 -15.78
CA GLY A 498 -2.31 8.19 -16.69
C GLY A 498 -3.67 7.48 -16.82
N GLU A 499 -3.99 6.95 -18.00
CA GLU A 499 -5.18 6.15 -18.29
C GLU A 499 -4.82 4.65 -18.44
N PHE A 500 -5.46 3.80 -17.64
CA PHE A 500 -5.20 2.36 -17.50
C PHE A 500 -6.42 1.58 -17.98
N LEU A 501 -6.38 1.12 -19.23
CA LEU A 501 -7.56 0.67 -19.97
C LEU A 501 -7.60 -0.87 -20.14
N GLU A 502 -8.57 -1.49 -19.49
CA GLU A 502 -8.91 -2.92 -19.58
C GLU A 502 -7.70 -3.83 -19.28
N LEU A 503 -6.89 -3.41 -18.31
CA LEU A 503 -5.77 -4.13 -17.74
C LEU A 503 -6.21 -5.01 -16.55
N GLY A 504 -5.26 -5.74 -15.98
CA GLY A 504 -5.49 -6.75 -14.96
C GLY A 504 -5.94 -8.07 -15.56
N ARG A 505 -5.49 -9.18 -14.97
CA ARG A 505 -5.89 -10.56 -15.32
C ARG A 505 -6.11 -11.50 -14.13
N THR A 506 -5.84 -11.07 -12.91
CA THR A 506 -6.33 -11.77 -11.70
C THR A 506 -7.85 -11.63 -11.65
N ASP A 507 -8.58 -12.70 -11.96
CA ASP A 507 -10.05 -12.75 -11.98
C ASP A 507 -10.60 -12.96 -10.57
N LYS A 508 -11.17 -11.93 -9.94
CA LYS A 508 -11.75 -12.03 -8.59
C LYS A 508 -13.17 -12.62 -8.58
N SER A 509 -13.78 -12.92 -9.75
CA SER A 509 -15.08 -13.61 -9.82
C SER A 509 -14.96 -15.09 -9.43
N VAL A 510 -13.79 -15.68 -9.69
CA VAL A 510 -13.34 -16.95 -9.11
C VAL A 510 -12.29 -16.67 -8.01
N ARG A 511 -11.76 -17.75 -7.40
CA ARG A 511 -10.65 -17.64 -6.45
C ARG A 511 -9.34 -17.44 -7.21
N ALA A 512 -8.50 -16.53 -6.71
CA ALA A 512 -7.10 -16.40 -7.07
C ALA A 512 -6.20 -17.14 -6.06
N PHE A 513 -5.02 -17.57 -6.52
CA PHE A 513 -4.06 -18.33 -5.73
C PHE A 513 -2.68 -17.70 -5.80
N ASP A 514 -1.89 -17.90 -4.76
CA ASP A 514 -0.44 -17.66 -4.80
C ASP A 514 0.20 -18.75 -5.68
N VAL A 515 1.21 -18.41 -6.49
CA VAL A 515 1.68 -19.34 -7.54
C VAL A 515 2.36 -20.59 -6.98
N ASP A 516 3.03 -20.47 -5.83
CA ASP A 516 3.67 -21.59 -5.12
C ASP A 516 2.69 -22.61 -4.53
N ASP A 517 1.41 -22.25 -4.36
CA ASP A 517 0.34 -23.14 -3.89
C ASP A 517 -0.17 -24.07 -5.01
N LEU A 518 0.20 -23.81 -6.28
CA LEU A 518 -0.28 -24.57 -7.45
C LEU A 518 0.61 -25.79 -7.75
N SER A 519 -0.01 -26.97 -7.88
CA SER A 519 0.68 -28.21 -8.26
C SER A 519 1.12 -28.26 -9.73
N SER A 520 0.63 -27.33 -10.56
CA SER A 520 1.04 -27.08 -11.95
C SER A 520 0.51 -25.72 -12.42
N VAL A 521 1.32 -24.93 -13.12
CA VAL A 521 0.92 -23.63 -13.68
C VAL A 521 0.59 -23.77 -15.18
N GLU A 522 -0.68 -23.61 -15.50
CA GLU A 522 -1.24 -23.55 -16.87
C GLU A 522 -1.53 -22.10 -17.27
N SER A 523 -1.62 -21.80 -18.57
CA SER A 523 -1.77 -20.43 -19.11
C SER A 523 -3.06 -19.69 -18.73
N ASP A 524 -4.04 -20.39 -18.15
CA ASP A 524 -5.31 -19.86 -17.63
C ASP A 524 -5.44 -20.01 -16.10
N SER A 525 -4.32 -20.25 -15.40
CA SER A 525 -4.29 -20.29 -13.92
C SER A 525 -4.51 -18.91 -13.32
N ASN A 526 -5.47 -18.80 -12.40
CA ASN A 526 -5.79 -17.54 -11.77
C ASN A 526 -4.84 -17.22 -10.60
N VAL A 527 -3.73 -16.55 -10.90
CA VAL A 527 -2.71 -16.13 -9.93
C VAL A 527 -3.01 -14.70 -9.41
N LYS A 528 -2.71 -14.42 -8.14
CA LYS A 528 -2.84 -13.07 -7.54
C LYS A 528 -1.87 -12.04 -8.13
N GLY A 529 -2.04 -10.77 -7.77
CA GLY A 529 -1.08 -9.69 -8.05
C GLY A 529 -1.07 -9.13 -9.48
N ARG A 530 -1.87 -9.66 -10.41
CA ARG A 530 -1.94 -9.19 -11.80
C ARG A 530 -3.14 -8.25 -11.97
N TYR A 531 -3.05 -7.07 -11.36
CA TYR A 531 -4.11 -6.06 -11.28
C TYR A 531 -3.93 -4.94 -12.34
N SER A 532 -4.85 -3.97 -12.40
CA SER A 532 -4.79 -2.91 -13.42
C SER A 532 -3.65 -1.93 -13.18
N LEU A 533 -3.53 -1.46 -11.93
CA LEU A 533 -2.40 -0.68 -11.40
C LEU A 533 -2.06 -1.22 -10.00
N HIS A 534 -0.80 -1.62 -9.76
CA HIS A 534 -0.39 -2.28 -8.53
C HIS A 534 0.96 -1.71 -8.04
N ILE A 535 0.97 -1.09 -6.86
CA ILE A 535 2.19 -0.80 -6.09
C ILE A 535 2.45 -2.01 -5.18
N HIS A 536 3.59 -2.65 -5.32
CA HIS A 536 3.93 -3.92 -4.66
C HIS A 536 5.26 -3.80 -3.94
N ARG A 537 5.24 -3.68 -2.61
CA ARG A 537 6.44 -3.69 -1.75
C ARG A 537 7.40 -2.51 -2.00
N ALA A 538 6.86 -1.31 -2.25
CA ALA A 538 7.65 -0.08 -2.36
C ALA A 538 8.29 0.35 -1.01
N GLY A 539 7.92 -0.27 0.11
CA GLY A 539 8.43 0.03 1.45
C GLY A 539 7.39 0.79 2.28
N VAL A 540 7.26 0.44 3.57
CA VAL A 540 6.23 1.00 4.48
C VAL A 540 6.77 2.03 5.48
N SER A 541 8.09 2.05 5.68
CA SER A 541 8.78 2.74 6.78
C SER A 541 9.48 4.03 6.36
N ASP A 542 9.72 4.23 5.07
CA ASP A 542 10.05 5.57 4.56
C ASP A 542 8.72 6.33 4.43
N LEU A 543 8.48 7.26 5.35
CA LEU A 543 7.27 8.06 5.40
C LEU A 543 7.39 9.36 4.58
N ASP A 544 8.61 9.74 4.19
CA ASP A 544 8.92 11.02 3.53
C ASP A 544 8.94 10.91 1.99
N ASP A 545 9.28 9.74 1.44
CA ASP A 545 9.24 9.43 -0.01
C ASP A 545 8.11 8.42 -0.36
N PRO A 546 6.82 8.78 -0.23
CA PRO A 546 5.70 7.91 -0.59
C PRO A 546 5.57 7.73 -2.10
N ALA A 547 5.19 6.51 -2.53
CA ALA A 547 4.84 6.27 -3.93
C ALA A 547 3.61 7.11 -4.34
N MET A 548 3.74 7.92 -5.40
CA MET A 548 2.74 8.92 -5.81
C MET A 548 1.84 8.41 -6.94
N LEU A 549 0.52 8.34 -6.69
CA LEU A 549 -0.50 8.13 -7.72
C LEU A 549 -1.48 9.31 -7.75
N VAL A 550 -1.36 10.21 -8.72
CA VAL A 550 -2.18 11.44 -8.79
C VAL A 550 -3.05 11.49 -10.05
N GLY A 551 -4.36 11.72 -9.93
CA GLY A 551 -5.20 12.07 -11.08
C GLY A 551 -5.40 10.97 -12.13
N ASN A 552 -5.13 9.70 -11.81
CA ASN A 552 -5.16 8.58 -12.77
C ASN A 552 -6.57 8.05 -13.02
N ALA A 553 -6.75 7.37 -14.16
CA ALA A 553 -8.02 6.84 -14.60
C ALA A 553 -7.92 5.34 -14.95
N VAL A 554 -8.51 4.47 -14.12
CA VAL A 554 -8.62 3.03 -14.39
C VAL A 554 -10.00 2.70 -14.95
N TRP A 555 -10.06 2.12 -16.15
CA TRP A 555 -11.31 1.68 -16.79
C TRP A 555 -11.29 0.19 -17.07
N GLY A 556 -12.12 -0.58 -16.36
CA GLY A 556 -12.29 -2.02 -16.54
C GLY A 556 -11.17 -2.83 -15.88
N SER A 557 -11.50 -3.60 -14.83
CA SER A 557 -10.60 -4.60 -14.25
C SER A 557 -11.36 -5.90 -13.92
N PRO A 558 -10.83 -7.10 -14.26
CA PRO A 558 -11.40 -8.38 -13.82
C PRO A 558 -11.08 -8.70 -12.36
N GLY A 559 -10.23 -7.89 -11.73
CA GLY A 559 -9.85 -7.93 -10.33
C GLY A 559 -9.90 -6.52 -9.74
N TRP A 560 -8.94 -6.21 -8.90
CA TRP A 560 -8.84 -4.88 -8.29
C TRP A 560 -8.38 -3.82 -9.31
N GLY A 561 -8.80 -2.57 -9.08
CA GLY A 561 -8.43 -1.42 -9.91
C GLY A 561 -7.04 -0.92 -9.55
N VAL A 562 -6.95 -0.20 -8.45
CA VAL A 562 -5.70 0.25 -7.82
C VAL A 562 -5.41 -0.63 -6.61
N THR A 563 -4.25 -1.27 -6.61
CA THR A 563 -3.75 -2.11 -5.50
C THR A 563 -2.54 -1.45 -4.85
N HIS A 564 -2.61 -1.37 -3.53
CA HIS A 564 -1.60 -0.86 -2.63
C HIS A 564 -1.20 -2.03 -1.72
N HIS A 565 0.05 -2.48 -1.78
CA HIS A 565 0.49 -3.71 -1.12
C HIS A 565 1.89 -3.52 -0.52
N ASP A 566 2.06 -3.79 0.78
CA ASP A 566 3.36 -3.69 1.50
C ASP A 566 4.09 -2.34 1.26
N SER A 567 3.36 -1.21 1.18
CA SER A 567 3.91 0.10 0.75
C SER A 567 3.38 1.30 1.55
N ASN A 568 4.10 2.43 1.48
CA ASN A 568 3.65 3.78 1.73
C ASN A 568 3.25 4.42 0.40
N ALA A 569 2.07 5.04 0.30
CA ALA A 569 1.65 5.71 -0.92
C ALA A 569 0.67 6.87 -0.69
N VAL A 570 0.78 7.89 -1.53
CA VAL A 570 -0.16 9.01 -1.65
C VAL A 570 -0.97 8.82 -2.92
N ILE A 571 -2.23 8.43 -2.77
CA ILE A 571 -3.16 8.09 -3.85
C ILE A 571 -4.26 9.15 -3.88
N VAL A 572 -4.15 10.15 -4.76
CA VAL A 572 -4.99 11.35 -4.74
C VAL A 572 -5.63 11.66 -6.10
N ASP A 573 -6.89 12.10 -6.11
CA ASP A 573 -7.65 12.43 -7.32
C ASP A 573 -7.80 11.28 -8.35
N ASN A 574 -7.74 10.00 -7.95
CA ASN A 574 -7.83 8.89 -8.92
C ASN A 574 -9.28 8.42 -9.13
N ALA A 575 -9.61 7.99 -10.36
CA ALA A 575 -10.89 7.39 -10.70
C ALA A 575 -10.74 5.91 -11.11
N VAL A 576 -11.65 5.06 -10.62
CA VAL A 576 -11.77 3.65 -11.03
C VAL A 576 -13.21 3.37 -11.47
N TYR A 577 -13.38 2.80 -12.66
CA TYR A 577 -14.68 2.35 -13.19
C TYR A 577 -14.66 0.88 -13.62
N ASP A 578 -15.77 0.17 -13.35
CA ASP A 578 -16.04 -1.21 -13.77
C ASP A 578 -14.99 -2.24 -13.31
N ALA A 579 -14.74 -2.26 -12.00
CA ALA A 579 -13.87 -3.24 -11.34
C ALA A 579 -14.68 -4.43 -10.82
N PHE A 580 -14.23 -5.66 -11.12
CA PHE A 580 -14.77 -6.88 -10.51
C PHE A 580 -13.95 -7.28 -9.28
N GLY A 581 -14.55 -7.20 -8.10
CA GLY A 581 -13.83 -7.04 -6.84
C GLY A 581 -13.74 -5.54 -6.49
N SER A 582 -12.90 -5.21 -5.51
CA SER A 582 -12.84 -3.84 -4.97
C SER A 582 -12.05 -2.89 -5.88
N ALA A 583 -12.46 -1.62 -5.94
CA ALA A 583 -11.86 -0.62 -6.82
C ALA A 583 -10.47 -0.15 -6.33
N PHE A 584 -10.37 0.20 -5.04
CA PHE A 584 -9.13 0.51 -4.34
C PHE A 584 -8.89 -0.49 -3.20
N VAL A 585 -7.66 -0.99 -3.05
CA VAL A 585 -7.32 -2.05 -2.07
C VAL A 585 -5.97 -1.82 -1.42
N ALA A 586 -5.93 -1.75 -0.08
CA ALA A 586 -4.75 -2.01 0.74
C ALA A 586 -4.76 -3.51 1.12
N GLU A 587 -3.81 -4.30 0.59
CA GLU A 587 -3.89 -5.78 0.54
C GLU A 587 -3.45 -6.48 1.82
N THR A 588 -2.31 -6.12 2.42
CA THR A 588 -1.70 -6.82 3.56
C THR A 588 -2.19 -6.25 4.90
N GLY A 589 -2.38 -4.94 4.98
CA GLY A 589 -2.83 -4.18 6.15
C GLY A 589 -1.71 -3.56 6.98
N ASN A 590 -0.48 -3.60 6.47
CA ASN A 590 0.69 -2.86 6.94
C ASN A 590 0.93 -1.57 6.15
N GLU A 591 0.11 -1.28 5.12
CA GLU A 591 0.30 -0.12 4.28
C GLU A 591 0.11 1.19 5.04
N THR A 592 0.90 2.20 4.67
CA THR A 592 0.96 3.54 5.27
C THR A 592 0.65 4.61 4.21
N GLY A 593 0.52 5.87 4.62
CA GLY A 593 0.16 6.96 3.71
C GLY A 593 -1.34 7.16 3.57
N ARG A 594 -1.78 7.64 2.41
CA ARG A 594 -2.97 8.52 2.35
C ARG A 594 -3.74 8.45 1.04
N TRP A 595 -5.06 8.26 1.15
CA TRP A 595 -5.99 8.24 0.02
C TRP A 595 -6.98 9.41 0.15
N SER A 596 -6.84 10.45 -0.68
CA SER A 596 -7.76 11.59 -0.66
C SER A 596 -8.38 11.93 -2.02
N HIS A 597 -9.63 12.41 -2.00
CA HIS A 597 -10.39 12.81 -3.20
C HIS A 597 -10.39 11.74 -4.32
N ASN A 598 -10.53 10.44 -4.03
CA ASN A 598 -10.62 9.40 -5.08
C ASN A 598 -12.08 9.01 -5.34
N ILE A 599 -12.41 8.55 -6.56
CA ILE A 599 -13.75 8.06 -6.92
C ILE A 599 -13.75 6.61 -7.42
N ALA A 600 -14.59 5.78 -6.81
CA ALA A 600 -14.89 4.43 -7.24
C ALA A 600 -16.31 4.36 -7.80
N ILE A 601 -16.46 3.98 -9.08
CA ILE A 601 -17.75 3.84 -9.77
C ILE A 601 -17.93 2.40 -10.25
N LYS A 602 -19.07 1.77 -9.96
CA LYS A 602 -19.39 0.39 -10.42
C LYS A 602 -18.31 -0.64 -10.03
N SER A 603 -18.16 -0.89 -8.72
CA SER A 603 -17.52 -2.12 -8.23
C SER A 603 -18.57 -3.23 -8.09
N ILE A 604 -18.31 -4.42 -8.67
CA ILE A 604 -19.19 -5.59 -8.59
C ILE A 604 -18.42 -6.76 -7.98
N GLY A 605 -18.99 -7.45 -6.98
CA GLY A 605 -18.32 -8.55 -6.28
C GLY A 605 -18.94 -9.93 -6.47
N SER A 606 -18.28 -10.93 -5.88
CA SER A 606 -18.74 -12.33 -5.82
C SER A 606 -19.53 -12.69 -4.54
N SER A 607 -19.63 -11.78 -3.56
CA SER A 607 -20.25 -12.03 -2.26
C SER A 607 -20.73 -10.75 -1.56
N SER A 608 -21.97 -10.75 -1.05
CA SER A 608 -22.62 -9.61 -0.36
C SER A 608 -22.14 -9.39 1.09
N GLY A 609 -20.83 -9.49 1.30
CA GLY A 609 -20.18 -9.36 2.59
C GLY A 609 -18.67 -9.57 2.46
N PRO A 610 -17.86 -8.94 3.32
CA PRO A 610 -16.40 -8.89 3.17
C PRO A 610 -15.71 -10.15 3.74
N LYS A 611 -16.46 -11.21 4.00
CA LYS A 611 -15.99 -12.40 4.72
C LYS A 611 -16.65 -13.67 4.19
N ASP A 612 -15.91 -14.43 3.38
CA ASP A 612 -16.11 -15.88 3.33
C ASP A 612 -15.01 -16.59 4.13
N GLY A 613 -15.36 -17.67 4.83
CA GLY A 613 -14.45 -18.41 5.68
C GLY A 613 -13.25 -18.96 4.91
N PRO A 614 -13.48 -19.72 3.82
CA PRO A 614 -12.45 -20.09 2.86
C PRO A 614 -11.60 -18.94 2.30
N ASP A 615 -12.13 -17.75 2.00
CA ASP A 615 -11.37 -16.67 1.34
C ASP A 615 -10.41 -15.99 2.32
N VAL A 616 -10.88 -15.72 3.56
CA VAL A 616 -10.04 -15.33 4.71
C VAL A 616 -9.03 -16.44 5.09
N VAL A 617 -9.23 -17.67 4.61
CA VAL A 617 -8.28 -18.80 4.75
C VAL A 617 -7.26 -18.89 3.62
N ALA A 618 -7.51 -18.29 2.44
CA ALA A 618 -6.57 -18.25 1.31
C ALA A 618 -5.88 -16.88 1.13
N PHE A 619 -6.20 -15.91 1.99
CA PHE A 619 -5.82 -14.51 1.82
C PHE A 619 -6.18 -14.00 0.41
N ASP A 620 -7.40 -14.31 -0.01
CA ASP A 620 -7.98 -13.86 -1.29
C ASP A 620 -9.16 -12.93 -0.96
N ASN A 621 -8.81 -11.81 -0.32
CA ASN A 621 -9.74 -10.85 0.27
C ASN A 621 -10.34 -9.91 -0.81
N ALA A 622 -11.14 -8.91 -0.39
CA ALA A 622 -11.67 -7.85 -1.28
C ALA A 622 -12.43 -8.33 -2.56
N ARG A 623 -12.87 -9.60 -2.60
CA ARG A 623 -13.70 -10.21 -3.66
C ARG A 623 -15.19 -9.85 -3.56
N GLY A 624 -15.61 -9.22 -2.47
CA GLY A 624 -17.01 -8.86 -2.20
C GLY A 624 -17.52 -7.65 -2.98
N GLY A 625 -16.63 -6.91 -3.66
CA GLY A 625 -16.97 -5.64 -4.30
C GLY A 625 -17.00 -4.52 -3.25
N SER A 626 -16.15 -3.53 -3.40
CA SER A 626 -16.06 -2.38 -2.50
C SER A 626 -15.49 -1.18 -3.25
N GLY A 627 -15.86 0.04 -2.86
CA GLY A 627 -15.16 1.23 -3.35
C GLY A 627 -13.73 1.20 -2.82
N PHE A 628 -13.62 1.15 -1.49
CA PHE A 628 -12.36 1.21 -0.78
C PHE A 628 -12.27 0.05 0.22
N TRP A 629 -11.24 -0.78 0.07
CA TRP A 629 -10.91 -1.87 0.98
C TRP A 629 -9.61 -1.60 1.72
N PHE A 630 -9.68 -1.68 3.05
CA PHE A 630 -8.56 -1.59 3.95
C PHE A 630 -8.42 -2.90 4.73
N GLN A 631 -7.34 -3.64 4.48
CA GLN A 631 -6.95 -4.76 5.34
C GLN A 631 -6.38 -4.25 6.68
N GLY A 632 -5.74 -3.07 6.67
CA GLY A 632 -5.14 -2.41 7.84
C GLY A 632 -6.04 -1.36 8.49
N ARG A 633 -5.42 -0.40 9.20
CA ARG A 633 -6.07 0.80 9.77
C ARG A 633 -5.22 2.08 9.61
N THR A 634 -4.07 1.97 8.95
CA THR A 634 -2.96 2.94 8.91
C THR A 634 -2.89 3.77 7.62
N VAL A 635 -3.90 3.64 6.75
CA VAL A 635 -4.08 4.47 5.55
C VAL A 635 -5.24 5.43 5.78
N ASP A 636 -4.97 6.73 5.59
CA ASP A 636 -5.98 7.79 5.68
C ASP A 636 -7.01 7.71 4.55
N ALA A 637 -8.26 8.03 4.85
CA ALA A 637 -9.34 8.16 3.87
C ALA A 637 -10.04 9.52 4.00
N VAL A 638 -9.79 10.46 3.08
CA VAL A 638 -10.37 11.81 3.09
C VAL A 638 -11.13 12.11 1.78
N ASP A 639 -12.34 12.65 1.84
CA ASP A 639 -13.12 13.13 0.68
C ASP A 639 -13.34 12.11 -0.48
N ASN A 640 -13.21 10.80 -0.22
CA ASN A 640 -13.37 9.78 -1.26
C ASN A 640 -14.85 9.48 -1.53
N VAL A 641 -15.17 9.15 -2.79
CA VAL A 641 -16.53 8.91 -3.27
C VAL A 641 -16.71 7.47 -3.77
N ALA A 642 -17.68 6.74 -3.22
CA ALA A 642 -17.99 5.35 -3.58
C ALA A 642 -19.42 5.23 -4.14
N ALA A 643 -19.56 5.05 -5.47
CA ALA A 643 -20.82 5.17 -6.19
C ALA A 643 -21.22 3.89 -6.96
N GLY A 644 -22.48 3.48 -6.82
CA GLY A 644 -23.08 2.42 -7.64
C GLY A 644 -22.48 1.02 -7.38
N ILE A 645 -22.43 0.59 -6.12
CA ILE A 645 -21.76 -0.65 -5.66
C ILE A 645 -22.83 -1.59 -5.06
N PRO A 646 -23.71 -2.18 -5.90
CA PRO A 646 -25.06 -2.57 -5.53
C PRO A 646 -25.15 -3.85 -4.69
N SER A 647 -24.09 -4.66 -4.72
CA SER A 647 -23.96 -5.93 -4.01
C SER A 647 -22.77 -5.95 -3.05
N GLY A 648 -22.20 -4.76 -2.78
CA GLY A 648 -20.99 -4.57 -2.01
C GLY A 648 -21.04 -3.31 -1.14
N HIS A 649 -19.87 -2.72 -0.94
CA HIS A 649 -19.62 -1.77 0.15
C HIS A 649 -19.05 -0.45 -0.36
N GLY A 650 -19.34 0.68 0.30
CA GLY A 650 -18.59 1.92 0.08
C GLY A 650 -17.16 1.76 0.61
N PHE A 651 -17.05 1.60 1.92
CA PHE A 651 -15.79 1.52 2.66
C PHE A 651 -15.75 0.28 3.57
N VAL A 652 -14.64 -0.45 3.58
CA VAL A 652 -14.45 -1.68 4.38
C VAL A 652 -13.13 -1.67 5.12
N TYR A 653 -13.16 -1.81 6.46
CA TYR A 653 -11.99 -2.10 7.29
C TYR A 653 -12.09 -3.53 7.83
N MET A 654 -11.25 -4.45 7.33
CA MET A 654 -11.39 -5.91 7.55
C MET A 654 -10.05 -6.55 7.95
N SER A 655 -9.56 -6.24 9.14
CA SER A 655 -8.27 -6.69 9.68
C SER A 655 -8.26 -8.15 10.20
N ARG A 656 -8.94 -9.05 9.48
CA ARG A 656 -8.96 -10.50 9.75
C ARG A 656 -8.28 -11.25 8.60
N GLY A 657 -7.41 -12.20 8.94
CA GLY A 657 -6.68 -13.04 7.97
C GLY A 657 -6.26 -14.39 8.57
N GLN A 658 -5.41 -15.14 7.87
CA GLN A 658 -4.87 -16.40 8.39
C GLN A 658 -4.00 -16.20 9.62
N GLY A 659 -4.25 -17.01 10.65
CA GLY A 659 -3.38 -17.11 11.82
C GLY A 659 -3.50 -16.00 12.86
N PHE A 660 -4.44 -15.04 12.73
CA PHE A 660 -4.78 -14.00 13.73
C PHE A 660 -3.63 -13.55 14.63
N GLY A 661 -2.78 -12.66 14.11
CA GLY A 661 -1.57 -12.17 14.79
C GLY A 661 -0.27 -12.49 14.05
N THR A 662 -0.36 -12.73 12.75
CA THR A 662 0.70 -13.08 11.80
C THR A 662 1.32 -11.84 11.16
N ILE A 663 0.50 -10.97 10.58
CA ILE A 663 0.92 -9.72 9.92
C ILE A 663 1.16 -8.65 10.99
N LYS A 664 2.33 -8.02 10.94
CA LYS A 664 2.77 -6.97 11.87
C LYS A 664 3.00 -5.66 11.14
N ILE A 665 2.98 -4.59 11.93
CA ILE A 665 3.55 -3.29 11.58
C ILE A 665 4.66 -2.94 12.57
N ASN A 666 5.59 -2.09 12.16
CA ASN A 666 6.40 -1.34 13.10
C ASN A 666 5.49 -0.39 13.91
N PRO A 667 5.67 -0.21 15.23
CA PRO A 667 4.91 0.78 15.99
C PRO A 667 5.19 2.22 15.54
N ASP A 668 6.42 2.49 15.10
CA ASP A 668 6.88 3.86 14.81
C ASP A 668 6.42 4.34 13.41
N ASP A 669 6.23 3.43 12.44
CA ASP A 669 5.61 3.73 11.13
C ASP A 669 4.10 4.03 11.23
N ALA A 670 3.49 3.85 12.41
CA ALA A 670 2.05 3.95 12.58
C ALA A 670 1.60 5.36 13.00
N PRO A 671 0.53 5.92 12.41
CA PRO A 671 -0.06 7.15 12.89
C PRO A 671 -0.49 7.03 14.37
N HIS A 672 -0.08 8.01 15.17
CA HIS A 672 -0.07 7.96 16.64
C HIS A 672 0.75 6.77 17.20
N ALA A 673 2.00 6.62 16.75
CA ALA A 673 2.97 5.63 17.19
C ALA A 673 3.09 5.48 18.72
N GLU A 674 2.88 6.57 19.46
CA GLU A 674 2.91 6.66 20.92
C GLU A 674 1.79 5.84 21.59
N THR A 675 0.72 5.48 20.85
CA THR A 675 -0.28 4.49 21.29
C THR A 675 0.24 3.04 21.28
N LEU A 676 1.34 2.81 20.57
CA LEU A 676 1.99 1.53 20.32
C LEU A 676 3.45 1.49 20.82
N ARG A 677 4.00 2.64 21.29
CA ARG A 677 5.34 2.81 21.88
C ARG A 677 5.71 1.71 22.87
N TYR A 678 7.01 1.51 23.04
CA TYR A 678 7.61 0.50 23.93
C TYR A 678 7.24 -0.96 23.55
N ARG A 679 7.07 -1.21 22.25
CA ARG A 679 6.85 -2.54 21.64
C ARG A 679 7.81 -2.71 20.45
N ASN A 680 8.12 -3.96 20.10
CA ASN A 680 8.93 -4.28 18.91
C ASN A 680 8.07 -4.55 17.66
N SER A 681 6.74 -4.53 17.78
CA SER A 681 5.77 -4.70 16.69
C SER A 681 4.36 -4.51 17.24
N ALA A 682 3.43 -4.12 16.36
CA ALA A 682 2.00 -4.13 16.63
C ALA A 682 1.24 -4.98 15.58
N GLU A 683 0.00 -5.35 15.90
CA GLU A 683 -0.90 -6.02 14.96
C GLU A 683 -1.61 -5.00 14.07
N ILE A 684 -1.92 -5.33 12.82
CA ILE A 684 -2.69 -4.49 11.86
C ILE A 684 -4.09 -4.04 12.34
N TYR A 685 -4.57 -4.58 13.47
CA TYR A 685 -5.85 -4.22 14.09
C TYR A 685 -5.69 -3.40 15.39
N GLN A 686 -4.47 -3.16 15.86
CA GLN A 686 -4.20 -2.39 17.08
C GLN A 686 -4.27 -0.87 16.88
N PRO A 687 -3.59 -0.24 15.89
CA PRO A 687 -3.76 1.19 15.62
C PRO A 687 -5.23 1.59 15.57
N ALA A 688 -5.57 2.85 15.90
CA ALA A 688 -6.85 3.41 15.48
C ALA A 688 -6.95 3.40 13.93
N ILE A 689 -8.14 3.65 13.38
CA ILE A 689 -8.21 4.15 11.99
C ILE A 689 -7.64 5.56 12.06
N SER A 690 -6.61 5.84 11.24
CA SER A 690 -5.81 7.06 11.29
C SER A 690 -6.63 8.31 10.98
N SER A 691 -7.29 8.34 9.83
CA SER A 691 -8.21 9.39 9.42
C SER A 691 -9.35 8.82 8.59
N PHE A 692 -10.56 9.31 8.84
CA PHE A 692 -11.74 9.05 8.01
C PHE A 692 -12.68 10.27 8.05
N VAL A 693 -12.57 11.15 7.06
CA VAL A 693 -13.24 12.46 7.01
C VAL A 693 -13.87 12.71 5.63
N GLY A 694 -15.02 13.39 5.56
CA GLY A 694 -15.62 13.91 4.31
C GLY A 694 -16.14 12.88 3.29
N ASN A 695 -15.80 11.59 3.44
CA ASN A 695 -16.10 10.54 2.48
C ASN A 695 -17.63 10.39 2.20
N GLU A 696 -17.99 10.07 0.94
CA GLU A 696 -19.39 9.89 0.50
C GLU A 696 -19.59 8.51 -0.15
N ALA A 697 -20.66 7.80 0.23
CA ALA A 697 -21.03 6.50 -0.34
C ALA A 697 -22.50 6.46 -0.78
N PHE A 698 -22.78 6.14 -2.04
CA PHE A 698 -24.16 6.10 -2.53
C PHE A 698 -24.49 5.05 -3.59
N ALA A 699 -25.77 4.65 -3.60
CA ALA A 699 -26.27 3.50 -4.36
C ALA A 699 -25.47 2.20 -4.09
N VAL A 700 -25.07 1.99 -2.82
CA VAL A 700 -24.29 0.84 -2.34
C VAL A 700 -25.12 -0.04 -1.38
N GLU A 701 -24.83 -1.35 -1.25
CA GLU A 701 -25.57 -2.15 -0.24
C GLU A 701 -25.23 -1.64 1.18
N ARG A 702 -23.95 -1.34 1.46
CA ARG A 702 -23.48 -0.88 2.77
C ARG A 702 -22.57 0.33 2.65
N GLY A 703 -22.83 1.40 3.40
CA GLY A 703 -21.96 2.59 3.42
C GLY A 703 -20.57 2.26 3.97
N LEU A 704 -20.51 1.88 5.25
CA LEU A 704 -19.29 1.51 5.98
C LEU A 704 -19.44 0.12 6.64
N GLU A 705 -18.46 -0.78 6.48
CA GLU A 705 -18.36 -2.02 7.28
C GLU A 705 -16.99 -2.14 7.98
N VAL A 706 -17.00 -2.41 9.30
CA VAL A 706 -15.78 -2.56 10.10
C VAL A 706 -15.79 -3.89 10.85
N ILE A 707 -14.72 -4.66 10.71
CA ILE A 707 -14.54 -5.97 11.36
C ILE A 707 -13.09 -6.19 11.83
N LYS A 708 -12.86 -6.09 13.14
CA LYS A 708 -11.60 -6.49 13.79
C LYS A 708 -11.61 -7.98 14.17
N PRO A 709 -10.46 -8.62 14.45
CA PRO A 709 -10.39 -9.97 15.04
C PRO A 709 -11.18 -10.07 16.36
N GLY A 710 -11.02 -9.07 17.22
CA GLY A 710 -11.81 -8.83 18.42
C GLY A 710 -11.67 -7.38 18.86
N PRO A 711 -12.48 -6.91 19.83
CA PRO A 711 -12.51 -5.50 20.19
C PRO A 711 -11.24 -5.01 20.90
N LYS A 712 -10.31 -5.90 21.29
CA LYS A 712 -9.08 -5.52 22.00
C LYS A 712 -8.24 -4.57 21.15
N GLN A 713 -7.61 -3.62 21.80
CA GLN A 713 -6.74 -2.63 21.18
C GLN A 713 -5.47 -2.43 22.01
N GLY A 714 -5.61 -2.28 23.33
CA GLY A 714 -4.51 -2.07 24.28
C GLY A 714 -4.15 -0.60 24.51
N HIS A 715 -4.98 0.33 24.04
CA HIS A 715 -4.91 1.78 24.29
C HIS A 715 -6.29 2.43 24.13
N ASP A 716 -6.46 3.61 24.72
CA ASP A 716 -7.74 4.34 24.84
C ASP A 716 -8.09 5.23 23.63
N VAL A 717 -7.14 5.43 22.70
CA VAL A 717 -7.33 6.20 21.46
C VAL A 717 -8.41 5.58 20.57
N ARG A 718 -9.24 6.45 19.96
CA ARG A 718 -10.47 6.08 19.27
C ARG A 718 -10.31 6.21 17.77
N SER A 719 -11.01 5.36 17.01
CA SER A 719 -11.35 5.68 15.62
C SER A 719 -12.38 6.79 15.61
N VAL A 720 -12.00 7.97 15.13
CA VAL A 720 -12.93 9.02 14.75
C VAL A 720 -13.37 8.77 13.31
N ILE A 721 -14.67 8.88 13.05
CA ILE A 721 -15.30 8.77 11.73
C ILE A 721 -16.17 10.02 11.59
N SER A 722 -15.70 11.04 10.88
CA SER A 722 -16.35 12.36 10.79
C SER A 722 -16.93 12.64 9.40
N ASP A 723 -18.02 13.41 9.39
CA ASP A 723 -18.67 14.02 8.22
C ASP A 723 -19.04 13.04 7.06
N PHE A 724 -19.07 11.74 7.38
CA PHE A 724 -19.38 10.66 6.44
C PHE A 724 -20.84 10.68 5.98
N THR A 725 -21.04 10.74 4.67
CA THR A 725 -22.36 10.82 4.04
C THR A 725 -22.69 9.52 3.31
N ALA A 726 -23.81 8.87 3.64
CA ALA A 726 -24.20 7.56 3.08
C ALA A 726 -25.67 7.52 2.65
N TRP A 727 -25.96 7.56 1.34
CA TRP A 727 -27.34 7.66 0.85
C TRP A 727 -27.71 6.66 -0.25
N GLU A 728 -29.00 6.36 -0.37
CA GLU A 728 -29.49 5.24 -1.18
C GLU A 728 -28.86 3.91 -0.78
N VAL A 729 -28.65 3.72 0.53
CA VAL A 729 -28.02 2.51 1.09
C VAL A 729 -29.01 1.59 1.77
N LYS A 730 -28.69 0.28 1.82
CA LYS A 730 -29.48 -0.71 2.54
C LYS A 730 -29.08 -0.81 4.01
N ILE A 731 -27.79 -0.62 4.31
CA ILE A 731 -27.24 -0.42 5.66
C ILE A 731 -26.31 0.80 5.64
N GLY A 732 -26.43 1.72 6.61
CA GLY A 732 -25.49 2.84 6.75
C GLY A 732 -24.13 2.39 7.23
N ALA A 733 -24.04 1.99 8.50
CA ALA A 733 -22.81 1.48 9.12
C ALA A 733 -23.02 0.10 9.77
N PHE A 734 -22.16 -0.87 9.43
CA PHE A 734 -22.13 -2.22 10.02
C PHE A 734 -20.83 -2.43 10.80
N LEU A 735 -20.89 -2.42 12.14
CA LEU A 735 -19.70 -2.54 12.98
C LEU A 735 -19.74 -3.85 13.77
N GLN A 736 -18.68 -4.67 13.68
CA GLN A 736 -18.60 -5.98 14.33
C GLN A 736 -17.22 -6.25 14.96
N TYR A 737 -17.20 -6.91 16.12
CA TYR A 737 -15.97 -7.33 16.82
C TYR A 737 -14.99 -6.18 17.10
N THR A 738 -15.46 -4.94 17.26
CA THR A 738 -14.64 -3.72 17.28
C THR A 738 -15.03 -2.79 18.44
N ALA A 739 -14.13 -1.89 18.85
CA ALA A 739 -14.34 -0.98 19.97
C ALA A 739 -13.50 0.30 19.85
N HIS A 740 -13.82 1.29 20.69
CA HIS A 740 -13.24 2.64 20.71
C HIS A 740 -13.57 3.43 19.44
N TYR A 741 -14.85 3.71 19.23
CA TYR A 741 -15.32 4.51 18.08
C TYR A 741 -16.06 5.77 18.53
N THR A 742 -15.84 6.83 17.75
CA THR A 742 -16.56 8.09 17.81
C THR A 742 -17.00 8.43 16.39
N PHE A 743 -18.30 8.62 16.19
CA PHE A 743 -18.90 8.98 14.91
C PHE A 743 -19.45 10.40 15.00
N GLU A 744 -19.01 11.32 14.14
CA GLU A 744 -19.37 12.74 14.19
C GLU A 744 -20.00 13.21 12.89
N ASN A 745 -21.08 14.00 12.96
CA ASN A 745 -21.74 14.66 11.81
C ASN A 745 -22.29 13.76 10.67
N LEU A 746 -22.37 12.44 10.86
CA LEU A 746 -22.80 11.49 9.82
C LEU A 746 -24.22 11.77 9.29
N ASP A 747 -24.42 11.71 7.97
CA ASP A 747 -25.75 11.81 7.35
C ASP A 747 -26.08 10.57 6.51
N ILE A 748 -27.03 9.78 7.00
CA ILE A 748 -27.37 8.47 6.46
C ILE A 748 -28.82 8.44 5.96
N SER A 749 -29.04 8.08 4.70
CA SER A 749 -30.36 7.94 4.08
C SER A 749 -30.56 6.56 3.44
N ALA A 750 -31.65 5.89 3.83
CA ALA A 750 -32.09 4.64 3.26
C ALA A 750 -32.34 4.70 1.74
N ALA A 751 -32.27 3.54 1.08
CA ALA A 751 -32.67 3.35 -0.29
C ALA A 751 -34.18 3.63 -0.54
N ARG A 752 -34.52 4.36 -1.61
CA ARG A 752 -35.90 4.82 -1.86
C ARG A 752 -36.83 3.74 -2.42
N ASP A 753 -36.33 2.63 -2.97
CA ASP A 753 -37.18 1.48 -3.34
C ASP A 753 -37.51 0.62 -2.10
N PRO A 754 -38.77 0.61 -1.62
CA PRO A 754 -39.16 -0.21 -0.46
C PRO A 754 -39.10 -1.72 -0.73
N ALA A 755 -38.88 -2.16 -1.97
CA ALA A 755 -38.66 -3.56 -2.30
C ALA A 755 -37.19 -4.03 -2.15
N ILE A 756 -36.25 -3.13 -1.83
CA ILE A 756 -34.87 -3.47 -1.42
C ILE A 756 -34.85 -3.88 0.07
N GLY A 757 -35.61 -3.17 0.90
CA GLY A 757 -35.64 -3.35 2.35
C GLY A 757 -34.40 -2.79 3.04
N ALA A 758 -34.36 -1.48 3.26
CA ALA A 758 -33.27 -0.82 3.98
C ALA A 758 -33.37 -1.14 5.49
N GLU A 759 -32.45 -1.97 5.97
CA GLU A 759 -32.59 -2.67 7.26
C GLU A 759 -32.20 -1.78 8.45
N TYR A 760 -31.03 -1.14 8.39
CA TYR A 760 -30.39 -0.48 9.54
C TYR A 760 -29.64 0.81 9.14
N GLY A 761 -29.87 1.91 9.86
CA GLY A 761 -28.97 3.07 9.79
C GLY A 761 -27.60 2.72 10.38
N PHE A 762 -27.60 2.27 11.65
CA PHE A 762 -26.46 1.61 12.29
C PHE A 762 -26.82 0.21 12.76
N LEU A 763 -25.90 -0.74 12.55
CA LEU A 763 -25.93 -2.08 13.11
C LEU A 763 -24.65 -2.33 13.93
N LEU A 764 -24.76 -2.16 15.25
CA LEU A 764 -23.71 -2.52 16.21
C LEU A 764 -23.89 -4.00 16.58
N HIS A 765 -23.20 -4.88 15.85
CA HIS A 765 -23.40 -6.33 15.87
C HIS A 765 -22.56 -7.03 16.99
N THR A 766 -22.35 -8.35 16.90
CA THR A 766 -21.58 -9.16 17.86
C THR A 766 -20.22 -8.57 18.23
N ASN A 767 -19.91 -8.54 19.53
CA ASN A 767 -18.66 -8.03 20.12
C ASN A 767 -18.31 -6.58 19.74
N SER A 768 -19.29 -5.75 19.37
CA SER A 768 -19.13 -4.31 19.26
C SER A 768 -19.45 -3.66 20.62
N ILE A 769 -18.51 -2.89 21.18
CA ILE A 769 -18.60 -2.22 22.49
C ILE A 769 -17.86 -0.86 22.46
N ASP A 770 -18.22 0.07 23.35
CA ASP A 770 -17.71 1.46 23.38
C ASP A 770 -17.83 2.25 22.06
N PHE A 771 -19.01 2.86 21.87
CA PHE A 771 -19.29 3.78 20.77
C PHE A 771 -19.95 5.06 21.27
N VAL A 772 -19.53 6.18 20.70
CA VAL A 772 -20.27 7.45 20.72
C VAL A 772 -20.72 7.77 19.29
N ILE A 773 -21.96 8.23 19.15
CA ILE A 773 -22.48 8.81 17.91
C ILE A 773 -22.97 10.22 18.23
N ASN A 774 -22.35 11.21 17.62
CA ASN A 774 -22.54 12.64 17.83
C ASN A 774 -23.02 13.30 16.53
N GLY A 775 -24.07 14.13 16.59
CA GLY A 775 -24.58 14.91 15.46
C GLY A 775 -25.18 14.12 14.28
N ALA A 776 -25.32 12.79 14.38
CA ALA A 776 -25.70 11.97 13.22
C ALA A 776 -27.19 12.07 12.84
N ARG A 777 -27.47 12.21 11.54
CA ARG A 777 -28.80 12.16 10.93
C ARG A 777 -29.02 10.80 10.27
N ILE A 778 -30.17 10.15 10.54
CA ILE A 778 -30.50 8.80 10.05
C ILE A 778 -31.94 8.78 9.54
N ASP A 779 -32.16 8.52 8.25
CA ASP A 779 -33.49 8.65 7.62
C ASP A 779 -33.94 7.38 6.86
N GLY A 780 -35.19 6.96 7.10
CA GLY A 780 -35.94 6.04 6.22
C GLY A 780 -35.77 4.53 6.44
N PHE A 781 -34.91 4.08 7.34
CA PHE A 781 -34.64 2.66 7.60
C PHE A 781 -35.75 1.93 8.39
N ASP A 782 -35.87 0.60 8.25
CA ASP A 782 -36.72 -0.21 9.14
C ASP A 782 -36.30 -0.05 10.62
N THR A 783 -34.99 0.00 10.88
CA THR A 783 -34.43 0.34 12.20
C THR A 783 -33.39 1.45 12.09
N GLY A 784 -33.47 2.49 12.93
CA GLY A 784 -32.48 3.58 12.94
C GLY A 784 -31.13 3.10 13.49
N VAL A 785 -31.11 2.66 14.75
CA VAL A 785 -29.94 2.06 15.41
C VAL A 785 -30.32 0.71 16.02
N GLN A 786 -29.65 -0.36 15.58
CA GLN A 786 -29.76 -1.72 16.13
C GLN A 786 -28.54 -2.04 17.01
N LEU A 787 -28.82 -2.45 18.26
CA LEU A 787 -27.81 -2.86 19.23
C LEU A 787 -27.94 -4.36 19.51
N ASP A 788 -27.01 -5.18 19.02
CA ASP A 788 -27.09 -6.62 19.27
C ASP A 788 -26.73 -7.00 20.69
N LYS A 789 -25.76 -6.28 21.30
CA LYS A 789 -25.23 -6.53 22.65
C LYS A 789 -24.77 -7.97 22.90
N ASN A 790 -24.49 -8.70 21.81
CA ASN A 790 -23.96 -10.06 21.80
C ASN A 790 -22.46 -10.03 22.12
N VAL A 791 -22.10 -9.82 23.39
CA VAL A 791 -20.71 -9.74 23.87
C VAL A 791 -20.26 -11.06 24.48
N PHE A 792 -19.15 -11.61 23.97
CA PHE A 792 -18.59 -12.90 24.35
C PHE A 792 -17.12 -12.82 24.82
N VAL A 793 -16.66 -11.62 25.20
CA VAL A 793 -15.31 -11.38 25.74
C VAL A 793 -15.27 -11.75 27.23
N SER A 794 -14.18 -12.38 27.69
CA SER A 794 -13.96 -12.66 29.11
C SER A 794 -13.70 -11.38 29.90
N ASP A 795 -14.15 -11.34 31.16
CA ASP A 795 -13.93 -10.24 32.10
C ASP A 795 -14.45 -8.85 31.63
N PHE A 796 -15.34 -8.84 30.63
CA PHE A 796 -16.19 -7.69 30.33
C PHE A 796 -17.23 -7.52 31.45
N ASP A 797 -17.18 -6.37 32.13
CA ASP A 797 -18.00 -6.05 33.31
C ASP A 797 -19.39 -5.49 32.98
N GLY A 798 -19.57 -5.02 31.74
CA GLY A 798 -20.81 -4.39 31.25
C GLY A 798 -20.81 -2.86 31.25
N ASN A 799 -19.74 -2.20 31.71
CA ASN A 799 -19.73 -0.74 31.93
C ASN A 799 -19.63 0.11 30.64
N PHE A 800 -19.23 -0.49 29.52
CA PHE A 800 -19.12 0.19 28.22
C PHE A 800 -20.49 0.29 27.54
N HIS A 801 -21.22 1.36 27.86
CA HIS A 801 -22.53 1.69 27.29
C HIS A 801 -22.42 2.66 26.10
N TYR A 802 -23.39 2.62 25.19
CA TYR A 802 -23.40 3.49 24.01
C TYR A 802 -23.96 4.88 24.32
N ALA A 803 -23.38 5.92 23.73
CA ALA A 803 -23.89 7.30 23.79
C ALA A 803 -24.35 7.79 22.41
N PHE A 804 -25.52 8.42 22.37
CA PHE A 804 -26.12 9.03 21.20
C PHE A 804 -26.44 10.49 21.53
N ILE A 805 -25.82 11.42 20.83
CA ILE A 805 -25.77 12.84 21.16
C ILE A 805 -26.30 13.62 19.96
N ASP A 806 -27.42 14.33 20.12
CA ASP A 806 -28.11 15.08 19.06
C ASP A 806 -28.46 14.26 17.78
N VAL A 807 -28.51 12.92 17.89
CA VAL A 807 -28.83 12.02 16.78
C VAL A 807 -30.29 12.17 16.33
N GLU A 808 -30.50 12.65 15.10
CA GLU A 808 -31.83 12.82 14.50
C GLU A 808 -32.23 11.58 13.70
N ILE A 809 -33.19 10.80 14.21
CA ILE A 809 -33.72 9.62 13.51
C ILE A 809 -35.10 9.93 12.90
N LEU A 810 -35.14 9.95 11.58
CA LEU A 810 -36.29 10.32 10.74
C LEU A 810 -36.89 9.10 10.04
N ASN A 811 -38.23 9.12 9.91
CA ASN A 811 -39.05 8.14 9.19
C ASN A 811 -38.91 6.64 9.56
N ALA A 812 -38.00 6.28 10.47
CA ALA A 812 -37.71 4.90 10.81
C ALA A 812 -38.85 4.19 11.54
N VAL A 813 -39.08 2.91 11.24
CA VAL A 813 -40.14 2.11 11.89
C VAL A 813 -39.79 1.83 13.36
N THR A 814 -38.51 1.56 13.64
CA THR A 814 -37.96 1.39 14.98
C THR A 814 -36.75 2.32 15.16
N PRO A 815 -36.88 3.52 15.76
CA PRO A 815 -35.76 4.46 15.85
C PRO A 815 -34.52 3.89 16.55
N TYR A 816 -34.73 3.23 17.69
CA TYR A 816 -33.69 2.47 18.39
C TYR A 816 -34.23 1.10 18.80
N ALA A 817 -33.42 0.06 18.65
CA ALA A 817 -33.71 -1.30 19.10
C ALA A 817 -32.71 -1.76 20.18
N ASN A 818 -33.20 -2.60 21.11
CA ASN A 818 -32.40 -3.20 22.19
C ASN A 818 -31.68 -2.22 23.16
N LEU A 819 -32.15 -0.97 23.27
CA LEU A 819 -31.73 -0.09 24.36
C LEU A 819 -32.04 -0.69 25.74
N ASP A 820 -31.16 -0.44 26.71
CA ASP A 820 -31.40 -0.71 28.13
C ASP A 820 -31.09 0.52 29.00
N SER A 821 -30.92 0.34 30.31
CA SER A 821 -30.73 1.43 31.27
C SER A 821 -29.31 2.02 31.34
N GLY A 822 -28.33 1.39 30.69
CA GLY A 822 -26.96 1.89 30.60
C GLY A 822 -26.76 2.91 29.47
N ASP A 823 -27.45 2.71 28.34
CA ASP A 823 -27.30 3.54 27.14
C ASP A 823 -27.83 4.97 27.35
N ARG A 824 -27.22 5.94 26.68
CA ARG A 824 -27.50 7.36 26.89
C ARG A 824 -27.91 8.04 25.60
N ILE A 825 -29.16 8.49 25.52
CA ILE A 825 -29.61 9.48 24.53
C ILE A 825 -29.53 10.86 25.17
N LEU A 826 -28.75 11.76 24.56
CA LEU A 826 -28.34 13.05 25.08
C LEU A 826 -28.48 14.14 24.00
N SER A 827 -28.24 15.38 24.41
CA SER A 827 -28.00 16.52 23.53
C SER A 827 -26.74 17.25 24.00
N SER A 828 -25.96 17.84 23.10
CA SER A 828 -24.82 18.71 23.41
C SER A 828 -25.19 19.78 24.46
N ALA A 829 -26.39 20.37 24.37
CA ALA A 829 -26.93 21.33 25.32
C ALA A 829 -27.24 20.75 26.73
N SER A 830 -27.00 19.46 26.96
CA SER A 830 -27.08 18.78 28.25
C SER A 830 -25.74 18.23 28.75
N LEU A 831 -24.70 18.28 27.91
CA LEU A 831 -23.33 17.99 28.33
C LEU A 831 -22.77 19.17 29.14
N ALA A 832 -21.74 18.89 29.94
CA ALA A 832 -20.97 19.93 30.60
C ALA A 832 -19.68 20.16 29.82
N ASP A 833 -19.30 21.43 29.68
CA ASP A 833 -17.98 21.86 29.23
C ASP A 833 -16.96 21.44 30.30
N VAL A 834 -16.35 20.27 30.08
CA VAL A 834 -15.43 19.57 30.98
C VAL A 834 -14.30 19.04 30.10
N PRO A 835 -13.07 19.54 30.21
CA PRO A 835 -11.95 19.02 29.43
C PRO A 835 -11.68 17.57 29.85
N VAL A 836 -11.27 16.75 28.88
CA VAL A 836 -10.77 15.41 29.17
C VAL A 836 -9.60 15.47 30.16
N THR A 837 -9.64 14.63 31.19
CA THR A 837 -8.64 14.53 32.24
C THR A 837 -8.44 13.07 32.65
N TYR A 838 -7.25 12.73 33.12
CA TYR A 838 -6.91 11.38 33.60
C TYR A 838 -6.33 11.44 35.02
N THR A 839 -6.78 10.53 35.89
CA THR A 839 -6.24 10.34 37.24
C THR A 839 -5.87 8.87 37.42
N PRO A 840 -4.57 8.52 37.39
CA PRO A 840 -4.13 7.13 37.55
C PRO A 840 -4.48 6.54 38.92
N ASN A 841 -4.70 5.22 38.96
CA ASN A 841 -5.13 4.50 40.16
C ASN A 841 -4.03 4.49 41.24
N ALA A 842 -4.43 4.60 42.52
CA ALA A 842 -3.50 4.62 43.65
C ALA A 842 -2.68 3.31 43.74
N GLY A 843 -1.40 3.39 43.38
CA GLY A 843 -0.46 2.27 43.30
C GLY A 843 0.21 2.11 41.93
N SER A 844 -0.36 2.68 40.86
CA SER A 844 0.26 2.72 39.52
C SER A 844 1.50 3.61 39.51
N ILE A 845 1.36 4.89 39.89
CA ILE A 845 2.42 5.91 39.89
C ILE A 845 3.37 5.81 41.11
N GLY A 846 4.01 4.65 41.35
CA GLY A 846 5.13 4.60 42.31
C GLY A 846 5.40 3.30 43.07
N ASP A 847 4.52 2.30 42.98
CA ASP A 847 4.73 0.94 43.52
C ASP A 847 4.75 -0.15 42.41
N LEU A 848 4.68 0.25 41.12
CA LEU A 848 5.04 -0.60 39.97
C LEU A 848 6.56 -0.86 39.97
N ALA A 849 7.04 -1.70 40.88
CA ALA A 849 8.40 -2.18 40.89
C ALA A 849 8.59 -3.22 39.76
N PHE A 850 9.05 -2.77 38.60
CA PHE A 850 9.37 -3.66 37.48
C PHE A 850 10.50 -4.63 37.86
N THR A 851 10.17 -5.91 38.02
CA THR A 851 11.12 -6.98 38.30
C THR A 851 11.63 -7.63 37.00
N ILE A 852 12.85 -8.16 37.05
CA ILE A 852 13.55 -8.78 35.90
C ILE A 852 12.85 -10.07 35.43
N ASP A 853 11.93 -10.61 36.23
CA ASP A 853 11.19 -11.87 36.01
C ASP A 853 10.06 -11.80 34.95
N ASN A 854 10.07 -10.79 34.05
CA ASN A 854 9.10 -10.59 32.96
C ASN A 854 7.62 -10.55 33.41
N THR A 855 7.36 -9.96 34.57
CA THR A 855 5.98 -9.68 35.03
C THR A 855 5.33 -8.62 34.13
N VAL A 856 4.10 -8.88 33.66
CA VAL A 856 3.31 -7.89 32.93
C VAL A 856 2.60 -6.96 33.91
N ASN A 857 2.87 -5.67 33.76
CA ASN A 857 2.27 -4.55 34.47
C ASN A 857 1.23 -3.85 33.59
N TYR A 858 0.33 -3.11 34.21
CA TYR A 858 -0.76 -2.38 33.56
C TYR A 858 -0.80 -0.95 34.12
N LEU A 859 -0.91 0.05 33.25
CA LEU A 859 -1.35 1.39 33.65
C LEU A 859 -2.87 1.38 33.68
N SER A 860 -3.47 1.86 34.77
CA SER A 860 -4.92 2.07 34.85
C SER A 860 -5.27 3.24 35.75
N GLY A 861 -6.45 3.83 35.50
CA GLY A 861 -6.91 5.05 36.15
C GLY A 861 -8.33 5.41 35.76
N ILE A 862 -8.76 6.61 36.15
CA ILE A 862 -10.07 7.18 35.78
C ILE A 862 -9.86 8.28 34.75
N LYS A 863 -10.48 8.13 33.57
CA LYS A 863 -10.73 9.23 32.63
C LYS A 863 -12.03 9.93 33.02
N THR A 864 -12.03 11.26 33.00
CA THR A 864 -13.23 12.09 33.13
C THR A 864 -13.29 13.04 31.94
N ASP A 865 -14.42 13.01 31.23
CA ASP A 865 -14.73 13.85 30.06
C ASP A 865 -16.18 14.39 30.16
N ALA A 866 -16.72 14.98 29.09
CA ALA A 866 -18.10 15.50 29.04
C ALA A 866 -19.20 14.43 29.28
N LEU A 867 -18.90 13.14 29.09
CA LEU A 867 -19.77 12.01 29.45
C LEU A 867 -19.55 11.53 30.89
N GLY A 868 -18.46 11.92 31.56
CA GLY A 868 -18.15 11.68 32.98
C GLY A 868 -17.18 10.53 33.22
N ASP A 869 -17.01 10.13 34.49
CA ASP A 869 -15.96 9.19 34.90
C ASP A 869 -16.08 7.79 34.23
N ILE A 870 -14.97 7.25 33.73
CA ILE A 870 -14.80 5.86 33.28
C ILE A 870 -13.41 5.33 33.63
N ALA A 871 -13.30 4.03 33.93
CA ALA A 871 -12.00 3.39 34.14
C ALA A 871 -11.30 3.10 32.80
N VAL A 872 -10.03 3.48 32.70
CA VAL A 872 -9.15 3.20 31.55
C VAL A 872 -8.05 2.24 32.01
N GLY A 873 -7.70 1.25 31.19
CA GLY A 873 -6.65 0.27 31.50
C GLY A 873 -7.03 -0.83 32.51
N ASP A 874 -8.26 -0.82 33.04
CA ASP A 874 -8.84 -1.91 33.83
C ASP A 874 -9.71 -2.84 32.95
N GLY A 875 -10.11 -3.99 33.48
CA GLY A 875 -11.07 -4.88 32.80
C GLY A 875 -10.46 -5.76 31.70
N TRP A 876 -10.95 -5.63 30.46
CA TRP A 876 -10.71 -6.56 29.34
C TRP A 876 -9.75 -6.02 28.27
N ASP A 877 -9.60 -4.69 28.18
CA ASP A 877 -8.69 -4.01 27.25
C ASP A 877 -7.73 -3.12 28.05
N ARG A 878 -6.48 -3.55 28.14
CA ARG A 878 -5.47 -2.93 29.01
C ARG A 878 -4.18 -2.69 28.24
N PRO A 879 -3.53 -1.53 28.43
CA PRO A 879 -2.11 -1.38 28.12
C PRO A 879 -1.29 -2.41 28.92
N GLU A 880 -0.42 -3.15 28.22
CA GLU A 880 0.42 -4.20 28.80
C GLU A 880 1.90 -3.82 28.65
N TYR A 881 2.59 -3.59 29.77
CA TYR A 881 4.00 -3.20 29.81
C TYR A 881 4.81 -4.27 30.54
N ASN A 882 6.02 -4.56 30.06
CA ASN A 882 6.92 -5.54 30.66
C ASN A 882 8.37 -4.98 30.72
N ALA A 883 9.34 -5.80 31.12
CA ALA A 883 10.73 -5.37 31.25
C ALA A 883 11.39 -4.93 29.92
N GLN A 884 10.94 -5.44 28.76
CA GLN A 884 11.37 -4.97 27.44
C GLN A 884 10.75 -3.61 27.11
N SER A 885 9.46 -3.40 27.40
CA SER A 885 8.83 -2.08 27.25
C SER A 885 9.53 -1.02 28.10
N LEU A 886 9.82 -1.34 29.36
CA LEU A 886 10.60 -0.47 30.23
C LEU A 886 12.00 -0.17 29.68
N LYS A 887 12.68 -1.16 29.05
CA LYS A 887 13.98 -0.93 28.40
C LYS A 887 13.84 0.11 27.29
N ILE A 888 12.87 -0.07 26.39
CA ILE A 888 12.62 0.85 25.27
C ILE A 888 12.26 2.25 25.79
N ALA A 889 11.47 2.36 26.86
CA ALA A 889 11.15 3.65 27.48
C ALA A 889 12.39 4.35 28.09
N ILE A 890 13.33 3.61 28.68
CA ILE A 890 14.61 4.17 29.16
C ILE A 890 15.50 4.59 27.98
N GLU A 891 15.36 3.97 26.82
CA GLU A 891 16.12 4.30 25.60
C GLU A 891 15.51 5.51 24.87
N GLN A 892 14.19 5.61 24.78
CA GLN A 892 13.44 6.72 24.17
C GLN A 892 13.34 7.94 25.09
N GLU A 893 12.67 7.80 26.24
CA GLU A 893 12.35 8.93 27.14
C GLU A 893 13.46 9.24 28.16
N GLY A 894 14.51 8.40 28.21
CA GLY A 894 15.56 8.47 29.21
C GLY A 894 15.10 8.08 30.63
N TRP A 895 15.87 8.48 31.63
CA TRP A 895 15.58 8.17 33.03
C TRP A 895 16.12 9.20 34.03
N TRP A 896 15.44 9.32 35.16
CA TRP A 896 15.76 10.23 36.27
C TRP A 896 15.95 9.45 37.58
N THR A 897 16.46 10.12 38.62
CA THR A 897 16.39 9.66 40.00
C THR A 897 15.36 10.45 40.81
N LEU A 898 14.62 9.77 41.68
CA LEU A 898 13.79 10.43 42.69
C LEU A 898 14.66 10.97 43.84
N PRO A 899 14.20 11.99 44.59
CA PRO A 899 14.91 12.48 45.78
C PRO A 899 15.15 11.46 46.91
N ASP A 900 14.55 10.26 46.83
CA ASP A 900 14.80 9.12 47.73
C ASP A 900 15.86 8.11 47.21
N GLY A 901 16.36 8.30 45.98
CA GLY A 901 17.40 7.48 45.35
C GLY A 901 16.90 6.30 44.53
N ARG A 902 15.59 6.19 44.26
CA ARG A 902 15.05 5.24 43.27
C ARG A 902 15.22 5.77 41.83
N SER A 903 15.51 4.89 40.88
CA SER A 903 15.47 5.22 39.45
C SER A 903 14.03 5.18 38.93
N VAL A 904 13.71 6.11 38.04
CA VAL A 904 12.42 6.19 37.33
C VAL A 904 12.61 6.56 35.87
N THR A 905 11.69 6.11 35.03
CA THR A 905 11.49 6.57 33.65
C THR A 905 10.03 6.96 33.48
N VAL A 906 9.67 7.57 32.36
CA VAL A 906 8.29 7.87 32.00
C VAL A 906 7.72 6.73 31.15
N LEU A 907 6.46 6.41 31.38
CA LEU A 907 5.63 5.64 30.46
C LEU A 907 4.48 6.54 30.04
N GLU A 908 4.54 6.99 28.79
CA GLU A 908 3.49 7.80 28.22
C GLU A 908 2.21 7.02 27.97
N GLN A 909 1.09 7.75 28.00
CA GLN A 909 -0.21 7.21 27.63
C GLN A 909 -1.09 8.31 27.01
N PHE A 910 -1.52 8.10 25.76
CA PHE A 910 -2.63 8.86 25.20
C PHE A 910 -3.97 8.42 25.82
N VAL A 911 -4.80 9.42 26.13
CA VAL A 911 -6.15 9.28 26.68
C VAL A 911 -7.06 10.19 25.85
N ALA A 912 -8.16 9.62 25.32
CA ALA A 912 -9.00 10.29 24.32
C ALA A 912 -10.35 10.71 24.89
N ASP A 913 -10.82 11.93 24.60
CA ASP A 913 -12.22 12.29 24.86
C ASP A 913 -13.13 11.34 24.06
N ARG A 914 -14.19 10.83 24.69
CA ARG A 914 -15.17 9.99 24.00
C ARG A 914 -16.08 10.79 23.07
N LEU A 915 -16.24 12.09 23.30
CA LEU A 915 -17.11 12.96 22.51
C LEU A 915 -16.55 13.18 21.10
N THR A 916 -15.31 13.65 20.99
CA THR A 916 -14.63 14.07 19.74
C THR A 916 -13.50 13.14 19.31
N GLY A 917 -12.95 12.34 20.24
CA GLY A 917 -11.70 11.60 20.04
C GLY A 917 -10.43 12.39 20.42
N ASP A 918 -10.55 13.67 20.84
CA ASP A 918 -9.43 14.53 21.19
C ASP A 918 -8.45 13.89 22.17
N LEU A 919 -7.17 13.89 21.80
CA LEU A 919 -6.10 13.32 22.61
C LEU A 919 -5.55 14.32 23.64
N ILE A 920 -5.39 13.84 24.87
CA ILE A 920 -4.37 14.32 25.81
C ILE A 920 -3.31 13.24 26.00
N LYS A 921 -2.06 13.67 26.14
CA LYS A 921 -0.89 12.83 26.43
C LYS A 921 -0.55 12.95 27.91
N VAL A 922 -0.16 11.85 28.56
CA VAL A 922 0.07 11.81 30.01
C VAL A 922 1.30 10.96 30.36
N ALA A 923 2.31 11.61 30.94
CA ALA A 923 3.47 10.94 31.54
C ALA A 923 3.08 10.17 32.82
N ASN A 924 3.43 8.87 32.89
CA ASN A 924 3.27 8.04 34.09
C ASN A 924 4.63 7.58 34.62
N ILE A 925 4.99 7.98 35.84
CA ILE A 925 6.31 7.69 36.43
C ILE A 925 6.43 6.21 36.83
N ALA A 926 7.31 5.47 36.15
CA ALA A 926 7.57 4.05 36.36
C ALA A 926 8.88 3.82 37.14
N VAL A 927 8.82 3.03 38.23
CA VAL A 927 9.97 2.78 39.13
C VAL A 927 10.67 1.46 38.75
N PHE A 928 11.99 1.48 38.63
CA PHE A 928 12.75 0.28 38.23
C PHE A 928 13.94 -0.08 39.13
N ASP A 929 14.35 -1.36 39.07
CA ASP A 929 15.59 -1.84 39.69
C ASP A 929 16.78 -1.39 38.81
N PRO A 930 17.78 -0.63 39.32
CA PRO A 930 18.93 -0.12 38.56
C PRO A 930 19.89 -1.18 37.96
N LYS A 931 19.47 -2.45 37.89
CA LYS A 931 20.09 -3.52 37.08
C LYS A 931 19.46 -3.63 35.68
N ILE A 932 18.43 -2.84 35.40
CA ILE A 932 17.87 -2.58 34.08
C ILE A 932 18.35 -1.16 33.70
N PRO A 933 19.11 -0.96 32.60
CA PRO A 933 19.70 -1.97 31.72
C PRO A 933 20.92 -2.70 32.33
N PRO A 934 21.34 -3.86 31.78
CA PRO A 934 22.49 -4.61 32.29
C PRO A 934 23.83 -4.17 31.68
N THR A 935 24.56 -3.32 32.41
CA THR A 935 26.03 -3.17 32.32
C THR A 935 26.63 -2.93 30.93
N ASP A 936 26.37 -1.76 30.36
CA ASP A 936 27.33 -0.65 30.52
C ASP A 936 26.55 0.65 30.80
N THR A 937 27.20 1.82 30.86
CA THR A 937 26.53 3.05 31.35
C THR A 937 25.36 3.46 30.47
N PRO A 938 24.13 3.63 31.00
CA PRO A 938 23.01 4.09 30.20
C PRO A 938 23.23 5.54 29.78
N GLU A 939 23.07 5.78 28.50
CA GLU A 939 22.84 7.10 27.93
C GLU A 939 21.45 7.60 28.37
N ASN A 940 21.10 8.85 28.06
CA ASN A 940 19.82 9.48 28.42
C ASN A 940 19.49 9.46 29.94
N TYR A 941 20.45 9.92 30.78
CA TYR A 941 20.20 10.21 32.20
C TYR A 941 19.88 11.69 32.42
N ASN A 942 18.62 11.97 32.77
CA ASN A 942 18.03 13.30 32.80
C ASN A 942 18.08 13.94 34.20
N GLY A 943 18.77 13.31 35.17
CA GLY A 943 19.09 13.92 36.46
C GLY A 943 18.15 13.54 37.61
N VAL A 944 17.59 14.54 38.31
CA VAL A 944 16.69 14.34 39.46
C VAL A 944 15.31 14.86 39.10
N PHE A 945 14.31 13.99 39.10
CA PHE A 945 12.94 14.34 38.72
C PHE A 945 12.34 15.34 39.71
N ASP A 946 11.85 16.49 39.24
CA ASP A 946 11.19 17.49 40.07
C ASP A 946 9.67 17.47 39.92
N PHE A 947 8.98 17.13 41.00
CA PHE A 947 7.52 17.14 41.10
C PHE A 947 6.93 18.56 41.22
N ALA A 948 7.75 19.61 41.16
CA ALA A 948 7.36 21.01 41.21
C ALA A 948 7.71 21.81 39.95
N ASN A 949 8.30 21.17 38.93
CA ASN A 949 8.52 21.72 37.60
C ASN A 949 7.16 21.99 36.89
N SER A 950 7.16 22.88 35.90
CA SER A 950 5.97 23.47 35.30
C SER A 950 5.91 23.18 33.80
N ALA A 951 4.81 22.61 33.29
CA ALA A 951 4.71 22.29 31.87
C ALA A 951 4.90 23.50 30.91
N PRO A 952 5.41 23.26 29.68
CA PRO A 952 5.72 24.31 28.71
C PRO A 952 4.52 25.20 28.35
N ILE A 953 4.81 26.43 27.94
CA ILE A 953 3.80 27.35 27.39
C ILE A 953 3.91 27.33 25.86
N GLY A 954 3.09 26.47 25.25
CA GLY A 954 2.86 26.43 23.81
C GLY A 954 2.11 27.65 23.27
N VAL A 955 2.49 28.11 22.07
CA VAL A 955 1.94 29.26 21.36
C VAL A 955 1.67 28.85 19.91
N ALA A 956 0.42 29.01 19.46
CA ALA A 956 0.01 28.55 18.14
C ALA A 956 0.70 29.30 16.98
N ASP A 957 1.09 28.53 15.96
CA ASP A 957 1.82 29.02 14.78
C ASP A 957 0.95 29.22 13.55
N SER A 958 1.51 29.90 12.55
CA SER A 958 0.89 30.06 11.23
C SER A 958 1.92 30.03 10.11
N ALA A 959 1.67 29.23 9.06
CA ALA A 959 2.50 29.12 7.87
C ALA A 959 1.72 29.38 6.57
N THR A 960 2.45 29.54 5.46
CA THR A 960 1.86 29.68 4.12
C THR A 960 2.74 28.95 3.11
N VAL A 961 2.11 28.14 2.26
CA VAL A 961 2.76 27.32 1.22
C VAL A 961 1.98 27.47 -0.09
N ALA A 962 2.60 27.19 -1.23
CA ALA A 962 1.89 27.08 -2.50
C ALA A 962 1.33 25.65 -2.68
N ARG A 963 0.22 25.50 -3.40
CA ARG A 963 -0.27 24.19 -3.92
C ARG A 963 0.89 23.39 -4.52
N ASN A 964 0.95 22.10 -4.18
CA ASN A 964 1.98 21.15 -4.64
C ASN A 964 3.43 21.51 -4.22
N GLY A 965 3.64 22.44 -3.28
CA GLY A 965 4.93 22.68 -2.63
C GLY A 965 4.99 22.07 -1.22
N SER A 966 6.00 22.42 -0.42
CA SER A 966 6.09 22.08 1.01
C SER A 966 6.68 23.25 1.82
N VAL A 967 6.53 23.21 3.14
CA VAL A 967 7.05 24.25 4.06
C VAL A 967 7.62 23.64 5.34
N VAL A 968 8.78 24.12 5.77
CA VAL A 968 9.42 23.77 7.04
C VAL A 968 9.14 24.87 8.07
N ILE A 969 8.76 24.47 9.28
CA ILE A 969 8.21 25.33 10.34
C ILE A 969 8.98 25.08 11.65
N ASP A 970 9.61 26.13 12.17
CA ASP A 970 10.27 26.12 13.48
C ASP A 970 9.23 26.40 14.57
N VAL A 971 8.53 25.33 14.98
CA VAL A 971 7.36 25.37 15.87
C VAL A 971 7.69 25.59 17.35
N LEU A 972 8.98 25.63 17.71
CA LEU A 972 9.45 25.93 19.06
C LEU A 972 9.98 27.36 19.20
N ALA A 973 10.06 28.13 18.09
CA ALA A 973 10.64 29.48 18.06
C ALA A 973 9.86 30.54 18.87
N ASN A 974 8.59 30.27 19.16
CA ASN A 974 7.64 31.14 19.85
C ASN A 974 7.29 30.63 21.27
N ASP A 975 7.63 29.39 21.58
CA ASP A 975 7.34 28.67 22.81
C ASP A 975 8.31 29.02 23.95
N SER A 976 7.94 28.68 25.19
CA SER A 976 8.80 28.94 26.35
C SER A 976 8.41 28.12 27.58
N ASP A 977 9.41 27.71 28.36
CA ASP A 977 9.17 27.09 29.66
C ASP A 977 9.10 28.12 30.82
N PRO A 978 8.24 27.92 31.84
CA PRO A 978 8.23 28.75 33.05
C PRO A 978 9.48 28.59 33.95
N ASP A 979 10.11 27.41 33.95
CA ASP A 979 11.26 27.06 34.76
C ASP A 979 12.59 27.22 33.97
N ALA A 980 13.60 27.73 34.67
CA ALA A 980 14.59 28.60 34.03
C ALA A 980 15.90 27.89 33.64
N GLY A 981 15.87 27.11 32.57
CA GLY A 981 17.06 26.50 31.94
C GLY A 981 16.77 25.28 31.08
N ASP A 982 15.55 24.77 31.19
CA ASP A 982 15.03 23.55 30.60
C ASP A 982 14.91 23.70 29.06
N LEU A 983 15.19 22.62 28.34
CA LEU A 983 15.06 22.52 26.88
C LEU A 983 13.62 22.13 26.51
N LEU A 984 13.25 22.40 25.26
CA LEU A 984 11.96 22.00 24.68
C LEU A 984 12.15 21.10 23.47
N SER A 985 11.28 20.10 23.34
CA SER A 985 11.21 19.14 22.23
C SER A 985 9.80 19.08 21.63
N VAL A 986 9.69 18.63 20.39
CA VAL A 986 8.42 18.19 19.78
C VAL A 986 8.26 16.69 20.04
N ASP A 987 7.19 16.30 20.71
CA ASP A 987 6.95 14.90 21.10
C ASP A 987 5.54 14.41 20.71
N GLY A 988 5.33 14.35 19.39
CA GLY A 988 4.16 13.73 18.77
C GLY A 988 3.28 14.68 17.96
N ILE A 989 2.52 14.10 17.03
CA ILE A 989 1.66 14.81 16.06
C ILE A 989 0.23 14.24 16.07
N GLN A 990 -0.74 15.12 15.86
CA GLN A 990 -2.05 14.80 15.29
C GLN A 990 -2.15 15.48 13.93
N TYR A 991 -2.22 14.66 12.88
CA TYR A 991 -2.03 15.05 11.48
C TYR A 991 -3.10 16.01 10.95
N ALA A 992 -2.77 16.64 9.82
CA ALA A 992 -3.60 17.60 9.11
C ALA A 992 -4.78 16.94 8.37
N GLU A 993 -5.83 17.71 8.07
CA GLU A 993 -6.98 17.18 7.33
C GLU A 993 -6.68 17.05 5.82
N HIS A 994 -5.83 17.91 5.26
CA HIS A 994 -5.55 18.00 3.83
C HIS A 994 -4.05 18.04 3.48
N GLY A 995 -3.20 17.35 4.24
CA GLY A 995 -1.77 17.20 3.94
C GLY A 995 -1.04 16.22 4.85
N SER A 996 0.22 15.92 4.52
CA SER A 996 1.14 15.17 5.39
C SER A 996 1.95 16.11 6.29
N VAL A 997 2.39 15.58 7.44
CA VAL A 997 3.12 16.31 8.47
C VAL A 997 4.23 15.42 9.03
N PHE A 998 5.47 15.90 9.08
CA PHE A 998 6.64 15.16 9.53
C PHE A 998 7.50 15.97 10.51
N VAL A 999 8.05 15.34 11.55
CA VAL A 999 8.99 15.96 12.49
C VAL A 999 10.41 15.72 11.99
N ASN A 1000 11.09 16.79 11.57
CA ASN A 1000 12.48 16.72 11.13
C ASN A 1000 13.41 16.42 12.32
N PRO A 1001 14.59 15.79 12.10
CA PRO A 1001 15.54 15.48 13.18
C PRO A 1001 16.11 16.67 13.98
N ASP A 1002 15.84 17.91 13.55
CA ASP A 1002 16.21 19.14 14.28
C ASP A 1002 15.07 19.73 15.13
N GLY A 1003 13.90 19.07 15.18
CA GLY A 1003 12.72 19.51 15.91
C GLY A 1003 11.81 20.47 15.14
N THR A 1004 12.17 20.85 13.91
CA THR A 1004 11.24 21.57 13.01
C THR A 1004 10.22 20.61 12.40
N ILE A 1005 9.09 21.13 11.92
CA ILE A 1005 8.04 20.32 11.27
C ILE A 1005 7.95 20.67 9.79
N THR A 1006 7.94 19.65 8.93
CA THR A 1006 7.63 19.77 7.50
C THR A 1006 6.14 19.50 7.27
N TYR A 1007 5.46 20.40 6.55
CA TYR A 1007 4.10 20.21 6.06
C TYR A 1007 4.07 20.21 4.52
N THR A 1008 3.36 19.24 3.95
CA THR A 1008 3.12 19.11 2.51
C THR A 1008 1.61 18.93 2.29
N PRO A 1009 0.90 19.88 1.66
CA PRO A 1009 -0.52 19.73 1.35
C PRO A 1009 -0.75 18.62 0.33
N ASP A 1010 -1.95 18.04 0.35
CA ASP A 1010 -2.39 17.06 -0.63
C ASP A 1010 -2.24 17.62 -2.06
N PRO A 1011 -1.83 16.79 -3.04
CA PRO A 1011 -1.84 17.15 -4.44
C PRO A 1011 -3.15 17.81 -4.85
N ASN A 1012 -3.03 19.02 -5.40
CA ASN A 1012 -4.08 19.90 -5.88
C ASN A 1012 -4.95 20.63 -4.83
N PHE A 1013 -4.78 20.38 -3.54
CA PHE A 1013 -5.49 21.11 -2.47
C PHE A 1013 -5.12 22.61 -2.44
N THR A 1014 -6.09 23.44 -2.05
CA THR A 1014 -5.92 24.88 -1.77
C THR A 1014 -6.92 25.30 -0.69
N GLY A 1015 -6.50 26.12 0.28
CA GLY A 1015 -7.37 26.51 1.40
C GLY A 1015 -6.63 26.81 2.69
N THR A 1016 -7.22 26.40 3.81
CA THR A 1016 -6.62 26.45 5.15
C THR A 1016 -6.68 25.06 5.75
N ASP A 1017 -5.60 24.65 6.40
CA ASP A 1017 -5.43 23.35 7.05
C ASP A 1017 -4.85 23.57 8.46
N GLU A 1018 -4.99 22.59 9.35
CA GLU A 1018 -4.54 22.67 10.74
C GLU A 1018 -4.06 21.32 11.25
N PHE A 1019 -2.91 21.31 11.92
CA PHE A 1019 -2.40 20.13 12.63
C PHE A 1019 -1.95 20.50 14.04
N TRP A 1020 -1.85 19.51 14.92
CA TRP A 1020 -1.51 19.70 16.32
C TRP A 1020 -0.24 18.93 16.69
N TYR A 1021 0.53 19.49 17.61
CA TYR A 1021 1.76 18.90 18.14
C TYR A 1021 1.82 19.03 19.67
N TRP A 1022 2.69 18.26 20.30
CA TRP A 1022 3.00 18.38 21.74
C TRP A 1022 4.41 18.95 21.92
N VAL A 1023 4.51 19.94 22.80
CA VAL A 1023 5.77 20.47 23.32
C VAL A 1023 6.06 19.77 24.64
N GLU A 1024 7.27 19.24 24.82
CA GLU A 1024 7.74 18.56 26.03
C GLU A 1024 8.94 19.32 26.66
N ASP A 1025 9.16 19.16 27.96
CA ASP A 1025 10.32 19.65 28.73
C ASP A 1025 11.30 18.52 29.17
N ASP A 1026 12.51 18.89 29.63
CA ASP A 1026 13.54 17.97 30.19
C ASP A 1026 13.08 17.11 31.40
N ASN A 1027 11.85 17.33 31.91
CA ASN A 1027 11.22 16.63 33.03
C ASN A 1027 9.91 15.92 32.60
N ALA A 1028 9.66 15.81 31.29
CA ALA A 1028 8.53 15.13 30.66
C ALA A 1028 7.12 15.62 31.10
N ASN A 1029 6.95 16.93 31.30
CA ASN A 1029 5.62 17.55 31.23
C ASN A 1029 5.37 18.11 29.83
N MET A 1030 4.10 18.30 29.48
CA MET A 1030 3.69 18.45 28.08
C MET A 1030 2.56 19.45 27.88
N THR A 1031 2.58 20.17 26.75
CA THR A 1031 1.51 21.07 26.32
C THR A 1031 1.17 20.85 24.84
N LYS A 1032 -0.11 20.64 24.54
CA LYS A 1032 -0.63 20.52 23.16
C LYS A 1032 -0.84 21.92 22.55
N THR A 1033 -0.40 22.12 21.32
CA THR A 1033 -0.49 23.37 20.54
C THR A 1033 -0.73 23.04 19.05
N HIS A 1034 -0.97 24.04 18.20
CA HIS A 1034 -1.36 23.86 16.79
C HIS A 1034 -0.63 24.79 15.82
N VAL A 1035 -0.60 24.37 14.56
CA VAL A 1035 -0.10 25.13 13.43
C VAL A 1035 -1.22 25.28 12.40
N GLN A 1036 -1.55 26.52 12.04
CA GLN A 1036 -2.49 26.81 10.96
C GLN A 1036 -1.74 27.08 9.65
N VAL A 1037 -1.96 26.28 8.61
CA VAL A 1037 -1.33 26.46 7.29
C VAL A 1037 -2.33 27.04 6.30
N THR A 1038 -1.89 28.00 5.48
CA THR A 1038 -2.64 28.47 4.30
C THR A 1038 -1.97 27.97 3.03
N VAL A 1039 -2.76 27.37 2.13
CA VAL A 1039 -2.30 26.80 0.86
C VAL A 1039 -2.79 27.69 -0.28
N ASP A 1040 -1.89 28.53 -0.79
CA ASP A 1040 -2.14 29.50 -1.86
C ASP A 1040 -2.05 28.87 -3.28
N ILE A 1041 -2.67 29.55 -4.25
CA ILE A 1041 -2.70 29.20 -5.70
C ILE A 1041 -1.47 29.76 -6.44
#